data_AF-A0A0J8QQE7-F1
#
_entry.id   AF-A0A0J8QQE7-F1
#
_cell.length_a   1.000
_cell.length_b   1.000
_cell.length_c   1.000
_cell.angle_alpha   90.00
_cell.angle_beta   90.00
_cell.angle_gamma   90.00
#
_symmetry.space_group_name_H-M   'P 1'
#
loop_
_entity.id
_entity.type
_entity.pdbx_description
1 polymer ?
#
loop_
_entity_poly.entity_id
_entity_poly.type
_entity_poly.pdbx_seq_one_letter_code
_entity_poly.pdbx_strand_id
1 'polypeptide(L)'
;MASLSEDDHKVIKHYPLNDSLGRVRELLQEVERSYALVSSVDGAEDGPEHDLQDVVSHLLTTLIVTRAAYRLRSKVNSQSVASDLAGHFTRVTGDFNYTYYRPLVNLIIKDAPDLDIWSAVFDLISEVSRVSPPPNIPPASKSTPIEYSSASQLDSEQSRRKVFDEIRDCTYRDVEGFFEKYFEGKDWRDRAQKAFDLVKNEYIDRRWSTLLDSPTQDDVTDLIVKRKTGGPEPSDVKHDWRDIDVIGELKASKDGVKSCFDIHDEPKRFVQVIAGYIMMNEDELGLDTFTEWDGDRRFINIKQDGSETAKRLQLKPDPLTHQQAIVCRGTACYLTKAPDSEDWNHVTKFSWTSDRQKPEADLLRLANQKGVEGIARLRSRSSSQQLNPLQNEVTCDVEDAQGASLLTPADGPYDNRILRCLVIYPAGRPIYKYKSPPELLEALRDAIKAHRSLYAKGNILHQDISENNIIITDSKKTGHAGMLIDMDLAKELGSGRSGAHCRTGTMEFMAIEVLLNIDHTYRHDLESFFYIFIWQWGRRGWEFTRNPKRQPTRSLLMQWYTGSYEGIAITKRGMVDAKLFELVLAKEFPPEFECLKSLCRELRGILFPIRGNAIFTGTPKDPEILYGPIIKAFDRAIEAMGG
;
A
#
# COMPACT_ATOMS: atom_id res chain seq x y z
N MET A 1 13.20 -21.07 36.12
CA MET A 1 14.35 -20.16 36.25
C MET A 1 15.49 -20.68 35.41
N ALA A 2 15.61 -20.15 34.20
CA ALA A 2 16.68 -20.46 33.27
C ALA A 2 18.05 -20.24 33.93
N SER A 3 18.97 -21.20 33.75
CA SER A 3 20.33 -21.12 34.27
C SER A 3 21.13 -20.03 33.54
N LEU A 4 21.49 -18.94 34.22
CA LEU A 4 22.36 -17.88 33.70
C LEU A 4 23.82 -18.36 33.62
N SER A 5 24.53 -18.04 32.54
CA SER A 5 25.96 -18.37 32.41
C SER A 5 26.82 -17.43 33.26
N GLU A 6 28.07 -17.80 33.55
CA GLU A 6 28.97 -16.93 34.32
C GLU A 6 29.21 -15.57 33.65
N ASP A 7 29.17 -15.52 32.31
CA ASP A 7 29.29 -14.27 31.56
C ASP A 7 28.01 -13.42 31.64
N ASP A 8 26.82 -14.04 31.67
CA ASP A 8 25.56 -13.32 31.91
C ASP A 8 25.57 -12.65 33.30
N HIS A 9 26.08 -13.34 34.32
CA HIS A 9 26.22 -12.78 35.67
C HIS A 9 27.14 -11.56 35.69
N LYS A 10 28.25 -11.59 34.95
CA LYS A 10 29.17 -10.45 34.82
C LYS A 10 28.50 -9.26 34.12
N VAL A 11 27.73 -9.51 33.05
CA VAL A 11 27.01 -8.47 32.32
C VAL A 11 25.92 -7.83 33.19
N ILE A 12 25.10 -8.63 33.87
CA ILE A 12 24.02 -8.14 34.73
C ILE A 12 24.59 -7.33 35.90
N LYS A 13 25.65 -7.82 36.55
CA LYS A 13 26.30 -7.09 37.64
C LYS A 13 26.95 -5.78 37.17
N HIS A 14 27.41 -5.72 35.92
CA HIS A 14 28.02 -4.51 35.35
C HIS A 14 26.97 -3.48 34.87
N TYR A 15 25.75 -3.92 34.55
CA TYR A 15 24.64 -3.09 34.09
C TYR A 15 23.36 -3.36 34.89
N PRO A 16 23.30 -2.97 36.18
CA PRO A 16 22.13 -3.18 37.01
C PRO A 16 20.93 -2.37 36.51
N LEU A 17 19.71 -2.85 36.79
CA LEU A 17 18.45 -2.22 36.39
C LEU A 17 18.19 -0.92 37.15
N ASN A 18 18.71 -0.78 38.38
CA ASN A 18 18.54 0.40 39.24
C ASN A 18 17.05 0.84 39.32
N ASP A 19 16.78 2.14 39.48
CA ASP A 19 15.42 2.70 39.54
C ASP A 19 14.63 2.64 38.21
N SER A 20 15.18 2.04 37.15
CA SER A 20 14.55 2.03 35.81
C SER A 20 13.18 1.36 35.81
N LEU A 21 12.93 0.43 36.74
CA LEU A 21 11.65 -0.25 36.90
C LEU A 21 10.74 0.35 37.99
N GLY A 22 11.17 1.42 38.67
CA GLY A 22 10.43 2.01 39.79
C GLY A 22 9.03 2.50 39.39
N ARG A 23 8.93 3.29 38.32
CA ARG A 23 7.64 3.79 37.79
C ARG A 23 6.75 2.68 37.24
N VAL A 24 7.34 1.67 36.61
CA VAL A 24 6.60 0.53 36.03
C VAL A 24 6.04 -0.36 37.14
N ARG A 25 6.78 -0.51 38.23
CA ARG A 25 6.36 -1.32 39.38
C ARG A 25 5.10 -0.81 40.05
N GLU A 26 4.97 0.50 40.23
CA GLU A 26 3.77 1.11 40.81
C GLU A 26 2.53 0.77 39.98
N LEU A 27 2.63 0.90 38.64
CA LEU A 27 1.58 0.54 37.69
C LEU A 27 1.27 -0.97 37.72
N LEU A 28 2.29 -1.83 37.77
CA LEU A 28 2.12 -3.28 37.85
C LEU A 28 1.42 -3.71 39.15
N GLN A 29 1.68 -3.04 40.27
CA GLN A 29 1.01 -3.32 41.54
C GLN A 29 -0.48 -2.96 41.52
N GLU A 30 -0.85 -1.86 40.86
CA GLU A 30 -2.24 -1.46 40.68
C GLU A 30 -3.00 -2.48 39.83
N VAL A 31 -2.42 -2.86 38.70
CA VAL A 31 -3.05 -3.77 37.74
C VAL A 31 -3.11 -5.22 38.26
N GLU A 32 -2.09 -5.73 38.96
CA GLU A 32 -2.14 -7.09 39.53
C GLU A 32 -3.20 -7.21 40.65
N ARG A 33 -3.47 -6.13 41.40
CA ARG A 33 -4.58 -6.11 42.39
C ARG A 33 -5.93 -6.20 41.70
N SER A 34 -6.13 -5.46 40.61
CA SER A 34 -7.34 -5.51 39.79
C SER A 34 -7.53 -6.88 39.14
N TYR A 35 -6.46 -7.47 38.59
CA TYR A 35 -6.48 -8.79 37.97
C TYR A 35 -6.82 -9.92 38.98
N ALA A 36 -6.26 -9.87 40.20
CA ALA A 36 -6.55 -10.84 41.26
C ALA A 36 -8.00 -10.77 41.77
N LEU A 37 -8.65 -9.60 41.69
CA LEU A 37 -10.07 -9.43 42.00
C LEU A 37 -10.97 -10.02 40.90
N VAL A 38 -10.63 -9.80 39.63
CA VAL A 38 -11.42 -10.26 38.47
C VAL A 38 -11.31 -11.78 38.28
N SER A 39 -10.15 -12.40 38.55
CA SER A 39 -10.00 -13.87 38.44
C SER A 39 -10.76 -14.67 39.51
N SER A 40 -11.48 -14.00 40.42
CA SER A 40 -12.26 -14.62 41.51
C SER A 40 -13.78 -14.59 41.28
N VAL A 41 -14.25 -13.91 40.22
CA VAL A 41 -15.67 -13.77 39.89
C VAL A 41 -15.89 -14.29 38.47
N ASP A 42 -16.59 -15.41 38.36
CA ASP A 42 -16.93 -16.03 37.08
C ASP A 42 -18.10 -15.24 36.45
N GLY A 43 -17.78 -14.36 35.50
CA GLY A 43 -18.76 -13.57 34.76
C GLY A 43 -18.54 -12.06 34.84
N ALA A 44 -17.59 -11.56 34.04
CA ALA A 44 -17.59 -10.17 33.58
C ALA A 44 -17.12 -10.16 32.12
N GLU A 45 -18.08 -9.99 31.21
CA GLU A 45 -17.82 -9.64 29.81
C GLU A 45 -17.37 -8.17 29.79
N ASP A 46 -16.17 -7.93 29.22
CA ASP A 46 -15.40 -6.68 29.20
C ASP A 46 -14.73 -6.23 30.52
N GLY A 47 -13.59 -6.87 30.83
CA GLY A 47 -12.66 -6.55 31.93
C GLY A 47 -11.21 -6.27 31.45
N PRO A 48 -10.24 -6.07 32.38
CA PRO A 48 -9.05 -5.18 32.33
C PRO A 48 -7.89 -5.55 31.38
N GLU A 49 -8.15 -6.22 30.26
CA GLU A 49 -7.10 -6.67 29.33
C GLU A 49 -6.33 -5.53 28.67
N HIS A 50 -6.99 -4.42 28.32
CA HIS A 50 -6.34 -3.27 27.68
C HIS A 50 -5.33 -2.59 28.63
N ASP A 51 -5.69 -2.40 29.90
CA ASP A 51 -4.80 -1.81 30.91
C ASP A 51 -3.60 -2.74 31.22
N LEU A 52 -3.83 -4.07 31.23
CA LEU A 52 -2.77 -5.08 31.36
C LEU A 52 -1.81 -5.05 30.18
N GLN A 53 -2.35 -4.95 28.96
CA GLN A 53 -1.59 -4.91 27.71
C GLN A 53 -0.69 -3.66 27.66
N ASP A 54 -1.22 -2.50 28.04
CA ASP A 54 -0.47 -1.23 28.06
C ASP A 54 0.67 -1.26 29.09
N VAL A 55 0.40 -1.75 30.30
CA VAL A 55 1.43 -1.81 31.35
C VAL A 55 2.49 -2.86 31.04
N VAL A 56 2.14 -4.01 30.47
CA VAL A 56 3.12 -5.02 30.01
C VAL A 56 3.92 -4.49 28.82
N SER A 57 3.31 -3.76 27.89
CA SER A 57 4.02 -3.08 26.78
C SER A 57 5.04 -2.08 27.31
N HIS A 58 4.68 -1.32 28.34
CA HIS A 58 5.57 -0.37 29.01
C HIS A 58 6.73 -1.09 29.73
N LEU A 59 6.45 -2.22 30.39
CA LEU A 59 7.46 -3.08 31.00
C LEU A 59 8.46 -3.60 29.96
N LEU A 60 8.00 -4.17 28.86
CA LEU A 60 8.86 -4.71 27.81
C LEU A 60 9.74 -3.60 27.21
N THR A 61 9.16 -2.44 26.90
CA THR A 61 9.91 -1.29 26.37
C THR A 61 10.99 -0.82 27.35
N THR A 62 10.66 -0.76 28.64
CA THR A 62 11.60 -0.39 29.70
C THR A 62 12.77 -1.38 29.78
N LEU A 63 12.52 -2.68 29.63
CA LEU A 63 13.57 -3.71 29.62
C LEU A 63 14.40 -3.67 28.33
N ILE A 64 13.79 -3.48 27.16
CA ILE A 64 14.45 -3.41 25.85
C ILE A 64 15.52 -2.33 25.82
N VAL A 65 15.24 -1.15 26.38
CA VAL A 65 16.17 0.00 26.34
C VAL A 65 17.33 -0.10 27.32
N THR A 66 17.38 -1.15 28.16
CA THR A 66 18.49 -1.33 29.11
C THR A 66 19.77 -1.79 28.42
N ARG A 67 20.92 -1.34 28.93
CA ARG A 67 22.23 -1.77 28.40
C ARG A 67 22.49 -3.27 28.58
N ALA A 68 21.92 -3.88 29.62
CA ALA A 68 21.98 -5.32 29.84
C ALA A 68 21.29 -6.09 28.70
N ALA A 69 20.11 -5.66 28.25
CA ALA A 69 19.35 -6.32 27.17
C ALA A 69 20.14 -6.45 25.85
N TYR A 70 20.91 -5.42 25.47
CA TYR A 70 21.72 -5.42 24.25
C TYR A 70 23.01 -6.25 24.37
N ARG A 71 23.46 -6.53 25.59
CA ARG A 71 24.72 -7.24 25.86
C ARG A 71 24.51 -8.71 26.18
N LEU A 72 23.34 -9.07 26.71
CA LEU A 72 22.92 -10.45 26.91
C LEU A 72 22.57 -11.10 25.57
N ARG A 73 23.02 -12.33 25.36
CA ARG A 73 22.74 -13.11 24.14
C ARG A 73 21.50 -13.96 24.32
N SER A 74 20.69 -14.05 23.27
CA SER A 74 19.54 -14.95 23.22
C SER A 74 20.00 -16.41 23.39
N LYS A 75 19.17 -17.21 24.08
CA LYS A 75 19.33 -18.67 24.14
C LYS A 75 18.54 -19.39 23.06
N VAL A 76 17.74 -18.65 22.28
CA VAL A 76 16.81 -19.18 21.28
C VAL A 76 17.27 -18.86 19.85
N ASN A 77 17.99 -17.76 19.64
CA ASN A 77 18.54 -17.37 18.34
C ASN A 77 19.94 -16.73 18.48
N SER A 78 20.52 -16.25 17.36
CA SER A 78 21.84 -15.61 17.33
C SER A 78 21.82 -14.10 17.69
N GLN A 79 20.71 -13.56 18.16
CA GLN A 79 20.50 -12.13 18.42
C GLN A 79 20.65 -11.78 19.91
N SER A 80 20.51 -10.49 20.24
CA SER A 80 20.51 -9.98 21.62
C SER A 80 19.14 -10.17 22.28
N VAL A 81 19.11 -10.26 23.61
CA VAL A 81 17.86 -10.32 24.40
C VAL A 81 16.94 -9.12 24.12
N ALA A 82 17.51 -7.94 23.80
CA ALA A 82 16.74 -6.78 23.36
C ALA A 82 15.92 -7.01 22.08
N SER A 83 16.46 -7.80 21.14
CA SER A 83 15.77 -8.14 19.89
C SER A 83 14.61 -9.11 20.14
N ASP A 84 14.80 -10.07 21.03
CA ASP A 84 13.74 -11.02 21.42
C ASP A 84 12.60 -10.28 22.11
N LEU A 85 12.92 -9.44 23.09
CA LEU A 85 11.94 -8.61 23.79
C LEU A 85 11.18 -7.67 22.84
N ALA A 86 11.82 -7.12 21.81
CA ALA A 86 11.15 -6.32 20.77
C ALA A 86 10.20 -7.16 19.90
N GLY A 87 10.57 -8.42 19.62
CA GLY A 87 9.67 -9.40 19.02
C GLY A 87 8.44 -9.66 19.89
N HIS A 88 8.62 -9.78 21.21
CA HIS A 88 7.50 -9.93 22.16
C HIS A 88 6.62 -8.68 22.25
N PHE A 89 7.20 -7.48 22.18
CA PHE A 89 6.42 -6.22 22.17
C PHE A 89 5.43 -6.18 21.00
N THR A 90 5.88 -6.59 19.81
CA THR A 90 5.01 -6.70 18.61
C THR A 90 3.88 -7.72 18.78
N ARG A 91 4.08 -8.74 19.63
CA ARG A 91 3.05 -9.76 19.92
C ARG A 91 2.05 -9.30 20.96
N VAL A 92 2.47 -8.51 21.95
CA VAL A 92 1.57 -7.89 22.93
C VAL A 92 0.51 -7.03 22.24
N THR A 93 0.80 -6.43 21.08
CA THR A 93 -0.18 -5.66 20.30
C THR A 93 -1.16 -6.48 19.45
N GLY A 94 -1.09 -7.82 19.50
CA GLY A 94 -1.90 -8.72 18.66
C GLY A 94 -2.55 -9.90 19.41
N ASP A 95 -1.75 -10.77 20.02
CA ASP A 95 -2.21 -12.00 20.71
C ASP A 95 -1.72 -11.97 22.16
N PHE A 96 -2.32 -11.07 22.96
CA PHE A 96 -1.89 -10.80 24.32
C PHE A 96 -2.49 -11.80 25.30
N ASN A 97 -1.63 -12.54 26.00
CA ASN A 97 -2.03 -13.40 27.11
C ASN A 97 -1.17 -13.10 28.33
N TYR A 98 -1.78 -12.48 29.34
CA TYR A 98 -1.10 -12.03 30.55
C TYR A 98 -0.44 -13.17 31.35
N THR A 99 -0.94 -14.41 31.22
CA THR A 99 -0.41 -15.56 31.97
C THR A 99 1.08 -15.81 31.72
N TYR A 100 1.58 -15.54 30.51
CA TYR A 100 3.00 -15.65 30.18
C TYR A 100 3.87 -14.61 30.89
N TYR A 101 3.34 -13.40 31.08
CA TYR A 101 4.09 -12.26 31.63
C TYR A 101 4.02 -12.21 33.16
N ARG A 102 2.99 -12.80 33.76
CA ARG A 102 2.71 -12.78 35.19
C ARG A 102 3.88 -13.23 36.09
N PRO A 103 4.68 -14.27 35.76
CA PRO A 103 5.85 -14.65 36.57
C PRO A 103 6.90 -13.53 36.67
N LEU A 104 7.20 -12.86 35.55
CA LEU A 104 8.13 -11.73 35.50
C LEU A 104 7.57 -10.52 36.27
N VAL A 105 6.29 -10.21 36.07
CA VAL A 105 5.60 -9.13 36.78
C VAL A 105 5.67 -9.30 38.30
N ASN A 106 5.41 -10.52 38.79
CA ASN A 106 5.46 -10.82 40.22
C ASN A 106 6.85 -10.63 40.85
N LEU A 107 7.93 -10.89 40.11
CA LEU A 107 9.29 -10.64 40.58
C LEU A 107 9.59 -9.15 40.68
N ILE A 108 9.13 -8.36 39.72
CA ILE A 108 9.32 -6.90 39.70
C ILE A 108 8.52 -6.23 40.82
N ILE A 109 7.28 -6.68 41.05
CA ILE A 109 6.44 -6.21 42.17
C ILE A 109 7.14 -6.45 43.53
N LYS A 110 7.82 -7.59 43.68
CA LYS A 110 8.50 -8.02 44.92
C LYS A 110 9.90 -7.45 45.12
N ASP A 111 10.37 -6.57 44.25
CA ASP A 111 11.75 -6.08 44.29
C ASP A 111 12.81 -7.18 44.20
N ALA A 112 12.57 -8.19 43.37
CA ALA A 112 13.51 -9.28 43.22
C ALA A 112 14.87 -8.78 42.68
N PRO A 113 15.99 -9.43 43.06
CA PRO A 113 17.31 -9.15 42.50
C PRO A 113 17.32 -9.16 40.95
N ASP A 114 18.13 -8.29 40.34
CA ASP A 114 18.26 -8.20 38.87
C ASP A 114 18.54 -9.54 38.19
N LEU A 115 19.30 -10.43 38.86
CA LEU A 115 19.59 -11.77 38.36
C LEU A 115 18.31 -12.61 38.21
N ASP A 116 17.39 -12.52 39.15
CA ASP A 116 16.12 -13.26 39.13
C ASP A 116 15.18 -12.68 38.06
N ILE A 117 15.16 -11.34 37.91
CA ILE A 117 14.39 -10.65 36.86
C ILE A 117 14.88 -11.08 35.47
N TRP A 118 16.20 -11.06 35.22
CA TRP A 118 16.75 -11.48 33.94
C TRP A 118 16.59 -12.98 33.69
N SER A 119 16.65 -13.83 34.73
CA SER A 119 16.33 -15.27 34.59
C SER A 119 14.89 -15.47 34.13
N ALA A 120 13.93 -14.74 34.69
CA ALA A 120 12.53 -14.78 34.28
C ALA A 120 12.30 -14.22 32.87
N VAL A 121 13.07 -13.22 32.43
CA VAL A 121 13.06 -12.74 31.04
C VAL A 121 13.49 -13.85 30.07
N PHE A 122 14.53 -14.62 30.40
CA PHE A 122 14.95 -15.75 29.57
C PHE A 122 13.90 -16.87 29.52
N ASP A 123 13.23 -17.15 30.64
CA ASP A 123 12.12 -18.11 30.70
C ASP A 123 10.96 -17.64 29.79
N LEU A 124 10.56 -16.37 29.89
CA LEU A 124 9.51 -15.77 29.05
C LEU A 124 9.83 -15.90 27.56
N ILE A 125 11.06 -15.55 27.16
CA ILE A 125 11.50 -15.65 25.76
C ILE A 125 11.43 -17.11 25.29
N SER A 126 11.87 -18.04 26.12
CA SER A 126 11.89 -19.47 25.79
C SER A 126 10.49 -20.06 25.66
N GLU A 127 9.58 -19.68 26.56
CA GLU A 127 8.20 -20.17 26.59
C GLU A 127 7.40 -19.64 25.39
N VAL A 128 7.46 -18.34 25.13
CA VAL A 128 6.71 -17.71 24.03
C VAL A 128 7.33 -18.02 22.65
N SER A 129 8.61 -18.39 22.59
CA SER A 129 9.23 -18.91 21.35
C SER A 129 8.88 -20.38 21.06
N ARG A 130 8.53 -21.18 22.08
CA ARG A 130 8.10 -22.58 21.90
C ARG A 130 6.66 -22.71 21.41
N VAL A 131 5.80 -21.76 21.78
CA VAL A 131 4.36 -21.81 21.47
C VAL A 131 4.05 -21.27 20.07
N SER A 132 4.91 -20.43 19.46
CA SER A 132 4.61 -19.81 18.16
C SER A 132 5.86 -19.56 17.30
N PRO A 133 5.83 -19.84 15.98
CA PRO A 133 6.96 -19.60 15.07
C PRO A 133 7.34 -18.10 15.02
N PRO A 134 8.61 -17.77 14.69
CA PRO A 134 9.16 -16.42 14.85
C PRO A 134 8.43 -15.38 13.96
N PRO A 135 8.27 -14.12 14.43
CA PRO A 135 7.74 -13.04 13.60
C PRO A 135 8.76 -12.68 12.50
N ASN A 136 8.30 -12.60 11.25
CA ASN A 136 9.08 -12.04 10.15
C ASN A 136 9.35 -10.55 10.43
N ILE A 137 10.60 -10.20 10.73
CA ILE A 137 11.09 -8.82 10.68
C ILE A 137 11.10 -8.41 9.20
N PRO A 138 10.34 -7.39 8.75
CA PRO A 138 10.47 -6.89 7.39
C PRO A 138 11.84 -6.21 7.26
N PRO A 139 12.65 -6.52 6.24
CA PRO A 139 13.89 -5.79 6.00
C PRO A 139 13.56 -4.35 5.60
N ALA A 140 14.31 -3.41 6.18
CA ALA A 140 14.27 -1.99 5.87
C ALA A 140 14.33 -1.75 4.34
N SER A 141 13.43 -0.92 3.83
CA SER A 141 13.41 -0.43 2.45
C SER A 141 14.68 0.38 2.15
N LYS A 142 15.72 -0.33 1.69
CA LYS A 142 16.73 0.26 0.82
C LYS A 142 16.26 0.07 -0.61
N SER A 143 15.84 1.17 -1.23
CA SER A 143 15.68 1.27 -2.68
C SER A 143 17.07 1.19 -3.32
N THR A 144 17.53 -0.04 -3.51
CA THR A 144 18.48 -0.41 -4.58
C THR A 144 17.77 -1.52 -5.35
N PRO A 145 17.68 -1.46 -6.69
CA PRO A 145 17.02 -2.51 -7.45
C PRO A 145 17.84 -3.78 -7.29
N ILE A 146 17.39 -4.66 -6.40
CA ILE A 146 17.78 -6.06 -6.48
C ILE A 146 16.91 -6.58 -7.60
N GLU A 147 17.55 -6.88 -8.74
CA GLU A 147 16.98 -7.75 -9.75
C GLU A 147 16.51 -9.02 -9.02
N TYR A 148 15.23 -9.10 -8.67
CA TYR A 148 14.61 -10.39 -8.40
C TYR A 148 14.40 -11.05 -9.77
N SER A 149 15.53 -11.50 -10.32
CA SER A 149 15.55 -12.68 -11.18
C SER A 149 14.80 -13.77 -10.42
N SER A 150 13.68 -14.22 -10.98
CA SER A 150 12.89 -15.38 -10.56
C SER A 150 13.66 -16.71 -10.71
N ALA A 151 14.96 -16.69 -10.43
CA ALA A 151 15.87 -17.82 -10.55
C ALA A 151 17.04 -17.65 -9.58
N SER A 152 16.77 -17.74 -8.28
CA SER A 152 17.75 -18.35 -7.37
C SER A 152 17.01 -19.05 -6.23
N GLN A 153 17.31 -20.35 -6.10
CA GLN A 153 16.68 -21.32 -5.24
C GLN A 153 16.75 -20.88 -3.76
N LEU A 154 15.61 -20.45 -3.20
CA LEU A 154 15.39 -20.35 -1.76
C LEU A 154 13.98 -20.89 -1.47
N ASP A 155 13.96 -21.90 -0.62
CA ASP A 155 12.87 -22.72 -0.07
C ASP A 155 11.42 -22.26 -0.38
N SER A 156 10.68 -23.11 -1.10
CA SER A 156 9.35 -22.84 -1.68
C SER A 156 8.28 -22.47 -0.66
N GLU A 157 8.40 -22.91 0.59
CA GLU A 157 7.47 -22.61 1.69
C GLU A 157 7.46 -21.13 2.09
N GLN A 158 8.64 -20.49 2.15
CA GLN A 158 8.75 -19.12 2.66
C GLN A 158 8.30 -18.08 1.63
N SER A 159 8.49 -18.38 0.34
CA SER A 159 7.93 -17.62 -0.77
C SER A 159 6.40 -17.77 -0.84
N ARG A 160 5.88 -19.00 -0.68
CA ARG A 160 4.43 -19.26 -0.62
C ARG A 160 3.75 -18.52 0.53
N ARG A 161 4.33 -18.53 1.75
CA ARG A 161 3.75 -17.77 2.89
C ARG A 161 3.72 -16.27 2.67
N LYS A 162 4.76 -15.69 2.07
CA LYS A 162 4.78 -14.26 1.73
C LYS A 162 3.76 -13.90 0.66
N VAL A 163 3.60 -14.76 -0.36
CA VAL A 163 2.55 -14.65 -1.38
C VAL A 163 1.18 -14.75 -0.70
N PHE A 164 0.95 -15.75 0.15
CA PHE A 164 -0.30 -15.93 0.89
C PHE A 164 -0.63 -14.77 1.82
N ASP A 165 0.35 -14.18 2.52
CA ASP A 165 0.15 -13.00 3.34
C ASP A 165 -0.17 -11.74 2.50
N GLU A 166 0.45 -11.60 1.32
CA GLU A 166 0.19 -10.48 0.39
C GLU A 166 -1.20 -10.58 -0.26
N ILE A 167 -1.66 -11.80 -0.56
CA ILE A 167 -2.94 -12.06 -1.22
C ILE A 167 -4.09 -12.32 -0.24
N ARG A 168 -3.83 -12.49 1.06
CA ARG A 168 -4.81 -12.97 2.05
C ARG A 168 -6.13 -12.18 2.07
N ASP A 169 -6.04 -10.88 1.85
CA ASP A 169 -7.18 -9.96 1.91
C ASP A 169 -7.73 -9.60 0.52
N CYS A 170 -7.21 -10.23 -0.54
CA CYS A 170 -7.58 -10.01 -1.94
C CYS A 170 -7.81 -11.30 -2.72
N THR A 171 -7.68 -12.45 -2.06
CA THR A 171 -8.05 -13.76 -2.57
C THR A 171 -9.29 -14.22 -1.84
N TYR A 172 -10.28 -14.61 -2.62
CA TYR A 172 -11.56 -15.03 -2.11
C TYR A 172 -11.74 -16.49 -2.45
N ARG A 173 -11.97 -17.32 -1.43
CA ARG A 173 -12.30 -18.73 -1.60
C ARG A 173 -13.81 -18.88 -1.60
N ASP A 174 -14.30 -19.82 -2.41
CA ASP A 174 -15.72 -20.18 -2.45
C ASP A 174 -16.63 -18.97 -2.75
N VAL A 175 -16.25 -18.19 -3.76
CA VAL A 175 -17.00 -17.01 -4.23
C VAL A 175 -18.35 -17.46 -4.81
N GLU A 176 -19.41 -17.30 -4.03
CA GLU A 176 -20.78 -17.66 -4.42
C GLU A 176 -21.20 -16.87 -5.66
N GLY A 177 -21.73 -17.49 -6.73
CA GLY A 177 -22.10 -16.77 -7.95
C GLY A 177 -20.99 -16.68 -9.01
N PHE A 178 -19.77 -17.15 -8.69
CA PHE A 178 -18.65 -17.18 -9.64
C PHE A 178 -18.99 -18.01 -10.89
N PHE A 179 -19.53 -19.21 -10.68
CA PHE A 179 -19.85 -20.10 -11.81
C PHE A 179 -20.94 -19.50 -12.69
N GLU A 180 -21.95 -18.90 -12.06
CA GLU A 180 -23.08 -18.25 -12.69
C GLU A 180 -22.65 -17.04 -13.53
N LYS A 181 -21.70 -16.23 -13.03
CA LYS A 181 -21.19 -15.06 -13.74
C LYS A 181 -20.33 -15.42 -14.95
N TYR A 182 -19.41 -16.36 -14.78
CA TYR A 182 -18.35 -16.60 -15.78
C TYR A 182 -18.67 -17.77 -16.72
N PHE A 183 -19.48 -18.74 -16.30
CA PHE A 183 -19.70 -19.98 -17.03
C PHE A 183 -21.18 -20.27 -17.34
N GLU A 184 -22.14 -19.66 -16.65
CA GLU A 184 -23.56 -19.74 -17.00
C GLU A 184 -24.03 -18.63 -17.94
N GLY A 185 -25.05 -18.94 -18.75
CA GLY A 185 -25.66 -18.00 -19.69
C GLY A 185 -24.80 -17.61 -20.89
N LYS A 186 -23.62 -18.22 -21.04
CA LYS A 186 -22.65 -17.93 -22.11
C LYS A 186 -22.98 -18.68 -23.40
N ASP A 187 -22.62 -18.08 -24.54
CA ASP A 187 -22.83 -18.61 -25.89
C ASP A 187 -22.08 -19.93 -26.15
N TRP A 188 -21.00 -20.19 -25.40
CA TRP A 188 -20.24 -21.43 -25.47
C TRP A 188 -20.83 -22.60 -24.67
N ARG A 189 -21.95 -22.41 -23.96
CA ARG A 189 -22.61 -23.46 -23.17
C ARG A 189 -22.93 -24.70 -24.00
N ASP A 190 -23.48 -24.53 -25.20
CA ASP A 190 -23.86 -25.64 -26.07
C ASP A 190 -22.65 -26.43 -26.56
N ARG A 191 -21.52 -25.75 -26.77
CA ARG A 191 -20.25 -26.40 -27.14
C ARG A 191 -19.65 -27.16 -25.96
N ALA A 192 -19.67 -26.57 -24.77
CA ALA A 192 -19.24 -27.23 -23.54
C ALA A 192 -20.10 -28.48 -23.24
N GLN A 193 -21.42 -28.38 -23.47
CA GLN A 193 -22.35 -29.49 -23.32
C GLN A 193 -22.04 -30.63 -24.32
N LYS A 194 -21.82 -30.29 -25.59
CA LYS A 194 -21.41 -31.28 -26.62
C LYS A 194 -20.08 -31.93 -26.27
N ALA A 195 -19.10 -31.15 -25.79
CA ALA A 195 -17.81 -31.68 -25.35
C ALA A 195 -18.01 -32.68 -24.19
N PHE A 196 -18.82 -32.32 -23.20
CA PHE A 196 -19.16 -33.22 -22.09
C PHE A 196 -19.87 -34.50 -22.57
N ASP A 197 -20.82 -34.38 -23.49
CA ASP A 197 -21.55 -35.54 -24.03
C ASP A 197 -20.67 -36.54 -24.80
N LEU A 198 -19.54 -36.08 -25.35
CA LEU A 198 -18.54 -36.93 -26.01
C LEU A 198 -17.68 -37.70 -25.01
N VAL A 199 -17.33 -37.08 -23.87
CA VAL A 199 -16.39 -37.65 -22.89
C VAL A 199 -17.07 -38.31 -21.70
N LYS A 200 -18.37 -38.10 -21.48
CA LYS A 200 -19.10 -38.59 -20.28
C LYS A 200 -19.04 -40.11 -20.05
N ASN A 201 -18.91 -40.89 -21.12
CA ASN A 201 -18.80 -42.36 -21.03
C ASN A 201 -17.42 -42.81 -20.58
N GLU A 202 -16.43 -41.91 -20.62
CA GLU A 202 -15.09 -42.09 -20.08
C GLU A 202 -15.02 -41.67 -18.62
N TYR A 203 -16.13 -41.27 -17.99
CA TYR A 203 -16.19 -40.97 -16.57
C TYR A 203 -16.96 -42.08 -15.85
N ILE A 204 -16.24 -42.92 -15.10
CA ILE A 204 -16.73 -44.14 -14.46
C ILE A 204 -16.29 -44.11 -12.99
N ASP A 205 -17.21 -44.41 -12.07
CA ASP A 205 -16.93 -44.47 -10.62
C ASP A 205 -16.19 -43.23 -10.06
N ARG A 206 -16.68 -42.04 -10.42
CA ARG A 206 -16.11 -40.74 -10.04
C ARG A 206 -14.68 -40.47 -10.57
N ARG A 207 -14.25 -41.19 -11.62
CA ARG A 207 -12.93 -41.07 -12.23
C ARG A 207 -12.98 -41.06 -13.75
N TRP A 208 -12.07 -40.30 -14.38
CA TRP A 208 -11.92 -40.27 -15.84
C TRP A 208 -10.99 -41.42 -16.28
N SER A 209 -11.51 -42.37 -17.06
CA SER A 209 -10.86 -43.64 -17.41
C SER A 209 -9.80 -43.55 -18.52
N THR A 210 -9.80 -42.49 -19.31
CA THR A 210 -8.89 -42.24 -20.45
C THR A 210 -7.73 -41.31 -20.12
N LEU A 211 -7.81 -40.60 -19.00
CA LEU A 211 -6.70 -39.82 -18.47
C LEU A 211 -5.86 -40.77 -17.60
N LEU A 212 -4.72 -41.22 -18.15
CA LEU A 212 -3.79 -42.16 -17.50
C LEU A 212 -3.39 -41.63 -16.12
N ASP A 213 -3.60 -42.47 -15.10
CA ASP A 213 -3.49 -42.18 -13.66
C ASP A 213 -4.27 -40.94 -13.21
N SER A 214 -5.61 -41.08 -13.05
CA SER A 214 -6.53 -40.16 -12.33
C SER A 214 -5.95 -38.75 -12.22
N PRO A 215 -6.01 -37.93 -13.28
CA PRO A 215 -5.21 -36.72 -13.37
C PRO A 215 -5.49 -35.93 -12.11
N THR A 216 -4.43 -35.74 -11.33
CA THR A 216 -4.50 -34.77 -10.27
C THR A 216 -4.80 -33.45 -10.93
N GLN A 217 -5.48 -32.58 -10.20
CA GLN A 217 -5.87 -31.25 -10.65
C GLN A 217 -4.70 -30.65 -11.50
N ASP A 218 -3.48 -30.72 -11.01
CA ASP A 218 -2.19 -30.29 -11.59
C ASP A 218 -1.96 -30.66 -13.07
N ASP A 219 -2.34 -31.87 -13.49
CA ASP A 219 -2.15 -32.38 -14.85
C ASP A 219 -2.99 -31.63 -15.90
N VAL A 220 -4.12 -31.07 -15.47
CA VAL A 220 -5.05 -30.28 -16.30
C VAL A 220 -4.53 -28.84 -16.45
N THR A 221 -3.89 -28.29 -15.41
CA THR A 221 -3.26 -26.95 -15.46
C THR A 221 -2.10 -26.93 -16.44
N ASP A 222 -1.23 -27.96 -16.38
CA ASP A 222 -0.09 -28.08 -17.29
C ASP A 222 -0.54 -28.23 -18.76
N LEU A 223 -1.65 -28.93 -19.03
CA LEU A 223 -2.20 -29.05 -20.39
C LEU A 223 -2.63 -27.69 -20.97
N ILE A 224 -3.22 -26.81 -20.15
CA ILE A 224 -3.69 -25.47 -20.55
C ILE A 224 -2.48 -24.53 -20.80
N VAL A 225 -1.45 -24.59 -19.95
CA VAL A 225 -0.23 -23.78 -20.09
C VAL A 225 0.60 -24.23 -21.30
N LYS A 226 0.76 -25.54 -21.52
CA LYS A 226 1.57 -26.15 -22.59
C LYS A 226 1.00 -25.89 -23.99
N ARG A 227 -0.32 -25.73 -24.14
CA ARG A 227 -0.96 -25.31 -25.41
C ARG A 227 -0.84 -23.80 -25.69
N LYS A 228 -0.60 -22.96 -24.67
CA LYS A 228 -0.42 -21.51 -24.83
C LYS A 228 1.00 -21.08 -25.23
N THR A 229 2.04 -21.83 -24.85
CA THR A 229 3.46 -21.39 -25.00
C THR A 229 4.26 -22.09 -26.11
N GLY A 230 3.77 -23.19 -26.69
CA GLY A 230 4.42 -23.84 -27.85
C GLY A 230 5.84 -24.37 -27.63
N GLY A 231 6.27 -24.61 -26.38
CA GLY A 231 7.63 -25.07 -26.02
C GLY A 231 7.68 -26.41 -25.26
N PRO A 232 8.88 -27.02 -25.11
CA PRO A 232 9.06 -28.35 -24.48
C PRO A 232 8.98 -28.30 -22.94
N GLU A 233 8.86 -29.50 -22.34
CA GLU A 233 8.39 -29.74 -20.95
C GLU A 233 9.11 -28.96 -19.83
N PRO A 234 8.36 -28.44 -18.83
CA PRO A 234 8.92 -28.00 -17.56
C PRO A 234 9.11 -29.17 -16.57
N SER A 235 10.08 -29.00 -15.67
CA SER A 235 10.53 -29.97 -14.67
C SER A 235 9.53 -30.19 -13.52
N ASP A 236 9.24 -31.46 -13.20
CA ASP A 236 8.80 -32.16 -11.95
C ASP A 236 8.17 -31.42 -10.74
N VAL A 237 7.72 -30.17 -10.86
CA VAL A 237 7.08 -29.45 -9.75
C VAL A 237 5.56 -29.57 -9.88
N LYS A 238 4.94 -30.35 -8.98
CA LYS A 238 3.47 -30.41 -8.82
C LYS A 238 2.91 -29.03 -8.48
N HIS A 239 1.95 -28.57 -9.27
CA HIS A 239 1.09 -27.43 -8.94
C HIS A 239 -0.06 -27.90 -8.00
N ASP A 240 -0.95 -27.03 -7.53
CA ASP A 240 -2.19 -27.39 -6.81
C ASP A 240 -3.21 -26.33 -7.25
N TRP A 241 -4.46 -26.67 -7.55
CA TRP A 241 -5.44 -25.66 -7.99
C TRP A 241 -5.94 -24.76 -6.89
N ARG A 242 -5.64 -25.09 -5.62
CA ARG A 242 -5.72 -24.09 -4.54
C ARG A 242 -4.74 -22.92 -4.75
N ASP A 243 -3.86 -23.01 -5.75
CA ASP A 243 -2.94 -21.98 -6.20
C ASP A 243 -3.35 -21.33 -7.54
N ILE A 244 -4.54 -21.60 -8.11
CA ILE A 244 -5.08 -20.82 -9.23
C ILE A 244 -5.87 -19.63 -8.67
N ASP A 245 -5.19 -18.50 -8.57
CA ASP A 245 -5.82 -17.20 -8.34
C ASP A 245 -6.34 -16.63 -9.66
N VAL A 246 -7.65 -16.37 -9.73
CA VAL A 246 -8.26 -15.63 -10.83
C VAL A 246 -8.54 -14.21 -10.36
N ILE A 247 -8.03 -13.24 -11.11
CA ILE A 247 -8.34 -11.82 -10.93
C ILE A 247 -9.77 -11.58 -11.45
N GLY A 248 -10.74 -11.32 -10.54
CA GLY A 248 -12.10 -10.87 -10.89
C GLY A 248 -13.25 -11.58 -10.14
N GLU A 249 -14.24 -10.81 -9.68
CA GLU A 249 -15.24 -11.11 -8.61
C GLU A 249 -16.47 -11.98 -8.97
N LEU A 250 -17.28 -12.44 -7.99
CA LEU A 250 -18.61 -11.86 -7.57
C LEU A 250 -19.43 -12.77 -6.61
N LYS A 251 -20.09 -12.15 -5.61
CA LYS A 251 -21.24 -12.52 -4.72
C LYS A 251 -21.00 -13.29 -3.40
N ALA A 252 -21.80 -12.93 -2.40
CA ALA A 252 -22.05 -13.65 -1.14
C ALA A 252 -23.48 -13.36 -0.66
N SER A 253 -24.13 -14.34 -0.05
CA SER A 253 -25.33 -14.21 0.76
C SER A 253 -25.19 -14.96 2.08
N LYS A 254 -25.84 -14.38 3.08
CA LYS A 254 -26.04 -14.89 4.43
C LYS A 254 -26.85 -16.17 4.38
N ASP A 255 -26.19 -17.31 4.26
CA ASP A 255 -26.56 -18.59 4.86
C ASP A 255 -25.47 -19.58 4.47
N GLY A 256 -24.85 -20.22 5.46
CA GLY A 256 -23.61 -20.98 5.34
C GLY A 256 -23.69 -22.24 4.47
N VAL A 257 -23.84 -22.10 3.16
CA VAL A 257 -23.60 -23.17 2.18
C VAL A 257 -22.32 -22.86 1.42
N LYS A 258 -21.22 -23.47 1.88
CA LYS A 258 -19.99 -23.61 1.08
C LYS A 258 -20.34 -24.40 -0.18
N SER A 259 -20.34 -23.79 -1.35
CA SER A 259 -20.35 -24.54 -2.61
C SER A 259 -18.93 -24.73 -3.12
N CYS A 260 -18.15 -25.57 -2.43
CA CYS A 260 -16.94 -26.11 -3.04
C CYS A 260 -17.41 -27.09 -4.13
N PHE A 261 -17.05 -26.84 -5.38
CA PHE A 261 -17.35 -27.71 -6.50
C PHE A 261 -16.25 -28.78 -6.61
N ASP A 262 -16.64 -30.06 -6.47
CA ASP A 262 -15.72 -31.19 -6.60
C ASP A 262 -15.77 -31.72 -8.05
N ILE A 263 -14.63 -31.70 -8.74
CA ILE A 263 -14.49 -32.18 -10.12
C ILE A 263 -14.85 -33.66 -10.30
N HIS A 264 -14.72 -34.43 -9.22
CA HIS A 264 -15.05 -35.85 -9.14
C HIS A 264 -16.50 -36.09 -8.79
N ASP A 265 -17.26 -35.11 -8.30
CA ASP A 265 -18.70 -35.25 -8.02
C ASP A 265 -19.57 -34.49 -9.04
N GLU A 266 -19.00 -33.51 -9.75
CA GLU A 266 -19.69 -32.62 -10.69
C GLU A 266 -18.90 -32.50 -12.04
N PRO A 267 -18.60 -33.60 -12.74
CA PRO A 267 -17.73 -33.63 -13.94
C PRO A 267 -18.22 -32.77 -15.11
N LYS A 268 -19.53 -32.53 -15.19
CA LYS A 268 -20.13 -31.62 -16.16
C LYS A 268 -19.68 -30.18 -15.94
N ARG A 269 -19.66 -29.76 -14.68
CA ARG A 269 -19.25 -28.42 -14.26
C ARG A 269 -17.75 -28.23 -14.51
N PHE A 270 -16.95 -29.29 -14.30
CA PHE A 270 -15.51 -29.30 -14.66
C PHE A 270 -15.31 -29.02 -16.15
N VAL A 271 -15.97 -29.78 -17.03
CA VAL A 271 -15.85 -29.60 -18.49
C VAL A 271 -16.34 -28.22 -18.91
N GLN A 272 -17.38 -27.69 -18.27
CA GLN A 272 -17.85 -26.32 -18.52
C GLN A 272 -16.83 -25.25 -18.14
N VAL A 273 -16.10 -25.40 -17.03
CA VAL A 273 -15.01 -24.49 -16.65
C VAL A 273 -13.87 -24.52 -17.68
N ILE A 274 -13.40 -25.72 -18.03
CA ILE A 274 -12.29 -25.89 -18.99
C ILE A 274 -12.68 -25.35 -20.37
N ALA A 275 -13.87 -25.71 -20.85
CA ALA A 275 -14.42 -25.21 -22.10
C ALA A 275 -14.58 -23.68 -22.06
N GLY A 276 -15.04 -23.13 -20.94
CA GLY A 276 -15.12 -21.69 -20.72
C GLY A 276 -13.78 -21.00 -20.89
N TYR A 277 -12.74 -21.41 -20.14
CA TYR A 277 -11.42 -20.78 -20.26
C TYR A 277 -10.78 -20.91 -21.65
N ILE A 278 -11.06 -21.98 -22.38
CA ILE A 278 -10.55 -22.16 -23.75
C ILE A 278 -11.28 -21.23 -24.74
N MET A 279 -12.56 -20.93 -24.48
CA MET A 279 -13.40 -20.17 -25.40
C MET A 279 -13.56 -18.70 -25.02
N MET A 280 -13.23 -18.33 -23.79
CA MET A 280 -13.16 -16.94 -23.35
C MET A 280 -12.22 -16.15 -24.26
N ASN A 281 -12.64 -14.95 -24.62
CA ASN A 281 -11.77 -14.02 -25.34
C ASN A 281 -10.72 -13.39 -24.41
N GLU A 282 -9.78 -12.65 -24.98
CA GLU A 282 -8.68 -12.02 -24.22
C GLU A 282 -9.19 -11.08 -23.11
N ASP A 283 -10.26 -10.31 -23.35
CA ASP A 283 -10.86 -9.43 -22.33
C ASP A 283 -11.48 -10.23 -21.17
N GLU A 284 -12.21 -11.31 -21.48
CA GLU A 284 -12.83 -12.18 -20.48
C GLU A 284 -11.80 -12.92 -19.63
N LEU A 285 -10.62 -13.20 -20.20
CA LEU A 285 -9.46 -13.74 -19.49
C LEU A 285 -8.69 -12.68 -18.69
N GLY A 286 -9.05 -11.40 -18.82
CA GLY A 286 -8.34 -10.28 -18.21
C GLY A 286 -6.96 -10.02 -18.82
N LEU A 287 -6.75 -10.39 -20.08
CA LEU A 287 -5.53 -10.07 -20.83
C LEU A 287 -5.58 -8.64 -21.36
N ASP A 288 -4.41 -8.09 -21.67
CA ASP A 288 -4.28 -6.76 -22.25
C ASP A 288 -4.74 -6.75 -23.71
N THR A 289 -5.87 -6.09 -23.97
CA THR A 289 -6.46 -5.92 -25.31
C THR A 289 -6.16 -4.56 -25.94
N PHE A 290 -5.39 -3.71 -25.26
CA PHE A 290 -5.05 -2.37 -25.77
C PHE A 290 -3.75 -2.34 -26.57
N THR A 291 -2.82 -3.25 -26.26
CA THR A 291 -1.48 -3.21 -26.87
C THR A 291 -1.38 -4.09 -28.10
N GLU A 292 -0.81 -3.53 -29.15
CA GLU A 292 -0.51 -4.23 -30.40
C GLU A 292 1.00 -4.26 -30.61
N TRP A 293 1.50 -5.38 -31.11
CA TRP A 293 2.89 -5.54 -31.50
C TRP A 293 3.04 -5.44 -33.01
N ASP A 294 4.00 -4.64 -33.46
CA ASP A 294 4.40 -4.52 -34.87
C ASP A 294 5.93 -4.59 -34.92
N GLY A 295 6.43 -5.80 -35.18
CA GLY A 295 7.81 -6.19 -34.94
C GLY A 295 8.18 -6.05 -33.45
N ASP A 296 9.32 -5.42 -33.16
CA ASP A 296 9.81 -5.17 -31.80
C ASP A 296 9.20 -3.93 -31.14
N ARG A 297 8.22 -3.30 -31.79
CA ARG A 297 7.60 -2.05 -31.33
C ARG A 297 6.18 -2.32 -30.84
N ARG A 298 5.87 -1.72 -29.69
CA ARG A 298 4.54 -1.80 -29.07
C ARG A 298 3.74 -0.53 -29.33
N PHE A 299 2.47 -0.69 -29.64
CA PHE A 299 1.54 0.39 -29.97
C PHE A 299 0.24 0.26 -29.19
N ILE A 300 -0.52 1.35 -29.13
CA ILE A 300 -1.92 1.39 -28.66
C ILE A 300 -2.76 2.17 -29.64
N ASN A 301 -4.02 1.77 -29.79
CA ASN A 301 -5.01 2.50 -30.57
C ASN A 301 -6.03 3.13 -29.63
N ILE A 302 -6.04 4.46 -29.54
CA ILE A 302 -6.94 5.15 -28.63
C ILE A 302 -7.73 6.22 -29.36
N LYS A 303 -9.06 6.24 -29.12
CA LYS A 303 -9.95 7.30 -29.59
C LYS A 303 -9.79 8.53 -28.71
N GLN A 304 -9.55 9.67 -29.33
CA GLN A 304 -9.54 10.95 -28.62
C GLN A 304 -10.98 11.37 -28.31
N ASP A 305 -11.26 11.94 -27.14
CA ASP A 305 -12.60 12.43 -26.79
C ASP A 305 -13.08 13.42 -27.86
N GLY A 306 -14.18 13.08 -28.55
CA GLY A 306 -14.77 13.87 -29.64
C GLY A 306 -14.22 13.62 -31.05
N SER A 307 -13.30 12.64 -31.24
CA SER A 307 -12.76 12.24 -32.55
C SER A 307 -13.25 10.85 -32.96
N GLU A 308 -13.76 10.70 -34.18
CA GLU A 308 -14.12 9.39 -34.74
C GLU A 308 -12.89 8.54 -35.09
N THR A 309 -11.75 9.18 -35.36
CA THR A 309 -10.51 8.49 -35.72
C THR A 309 -9.68 8.13 -34.49
N ALA A 310 -9.32 6.85 -34.39
CA ALA A 310 -8.36 6.37 -33.40
C ALA A 310 -6.95 6.81 -33.78
N LYS A 311 -6.17 7.29 -32.81
CA LYS A 311 -4.75 7.58 -32.98
C LYS A 311 -3.94 6.37 -32.53
N ARG A 312 -3.07 5.89 -33.40
CA ARG A 312 -2.05 4.90 -33.08
C ARG A 312 -0.91 5.60 -32.37
N LEU A 313 -0.57 5.20 -31.15
CA LEU A 313 0.53 5.78 -30.38
C LEU A 313 1.58 4.72 -30.12
N GLN A 314 2.86 5.09 -30.21
CA GLN A 314 3.96 4.16 -29.94
C GLN A 314 4.33 4.22 -28.46
N LEU A 315 4.42 3.06 -27.83
CA LEU A 315 4.91 2.87 -26.46
C LEU A 315 6.42 2.63 -26.48
N LYS A 316 7.14 3.23 -25.54
CA LYS A 316 8.53 2.88 -25.30
C LYS A 316 8.59 1.46 -24.71
N PRO A 317 9.53 0.59 -25.11
CA PRO A 317 9.58 -0.79 -24.60
C PRO A 317 9.72 -0.86 -23.08
N ASP A 318 10.59 -0.01 -22.52
CA ASP A 318 10.81 0.05 -21.08
C ASP A 318 9.74 0.90 -20.39
N PRO A 319 8.99 0.35 -19.41
CA PRO A 319 8.05 1.14 -18.63
C PRO A 319 8.78 2.17 -17.77
N LEU A 320 8.17 3.35 -17.62
CA LEU A 320 8.57 4.35 -16.62
C LEU A 320 8.38 3.84 -15.20
N THR A 321 7.29 3.10 -14.99
CA THR A 321 6.91 2.55 -13.70
C THR A 321 6.11 1.29 -13.97
N HIS A 322 6.39 0.26 -13.19
CA HIS A 322 5.64 -0.99 -13.21
C HIS A 322 5.59 -1.49 -11.77
N GLN A 323 4.39 -1.55 -11.19
CA GLN A 323 4.23 -2.04 -9.83
C GLN A 323 4.31 -3.58 -9.84
N GLN A 324 5.43 -4.13 -9.36
CA GLN A 324 5.62 -5.57 -9.17
C GLN A 324 5.13 -5.96 -7.77
N ALA A 325 3.82 -6.07 -7.62
CA ALA A 325 3.16 -6.62 -6.45
C ALA A 325 2.06 -7.57 -6.91
N ILE A 326 1.89 -8.69 -6.19
CA ILE A 326 0.93 -9.74 -6.51
C ILE A 326 -0.49 -9.19 -6.39
N VAL A 327 -0.72 -8.33 -5.38
CA VAL A 327 -1.98 -7.63 -5.19
C VAL A 327 -1.78 -6.12 -5.31
N CYS A 328 -2.01 -5.60 -6.50
CA CYS A 328 -2.06 -4.16 -6.73
C CYS A 328 -3.00 -3.83 -7.88
N ARG A 329 -3.04 -2.56 -8.31
CA ARG A 329 -3.75 -2.15 -9.54
C ARG A 329 -3.00 -2.59 -10.80
N GLY A 330 -1.85 -3.26 -10.68
CA GLY A 330 -1.00 -3.62 -11.82
C GLY A 330 -0.56 -2.40 -12.61
N THR A 331 -0.36 -1.25 -11.95
CA THR A 331 -0.14 0.02 -12.63
C THR A 331 1.14 -0.04 -13.45
N ALA A 332 1.01 0.17 -14.76
CA ALA A 332 2.10 0.22 -15.70
C ALA A 332 2.05 1.53 -16.50
N CYS A 333 3.11 2.32 -16.42
CA CYS A 333 3.23 3.60 -17.10
C CYS A 333 4.33 3.52 -18.15
N TYR A 334 4.03 3.95 -19.38
CA TYR A 334 4.97 3.95 -20.49
C TYR A 334 5.11 5.36 -21.07
N LEU A 335 6.33 5.75 -21.44
CA LEU A 335 6.48 6.90 -22.32
C LEU A 335 5.83 6.59 -23.66
N THR A 336 5.16 7.58 -24.22
CA THR A 336 4.39 7.43 -25.44
C THR A 336 4.63 8.61 -26.36
N LYS A 337 4.75 8.33 -27.67
CA LYS A 337 4.86 9.35 -28.71
C LYS A 337 3.81 9.16 -29.79
N ALA A 338 3.40 10.27 -30.40
CA ALA A 338 2.57 10.23 -31.59
C ALA A 338 3.40 9.75 -32.80
N PRO A 339 2.77 9.17 -33.85
CA PRO A 339 3.49 8.63 -35.01
C PRO A 339 4.42 9.64 -35.67
N ASP A 340 3.95 10.89 -35.77
CA ASP A 340 4.65 11.98 -36.45
C ASP A 340 5.57 12.77 -35.52
N SER A 341 5.80 12.29 -34.30
CA SER A 341 6.61 12.96 -33.29
C SER A 341 7.82 12.11 -32.91
N GLU A 342 8.97 12.78 -32.73
CA GLU A 342 10.14 12.19 -32.07
C GLU A 342 10.14 12.43 -30.56
N ASP A 343 9.24 13.28 -30.08
CA ASP A 343 9.16 13.65 -28.67
C ASP A 343 8.32 12.63 -27.88
N TRP A 344 8.96 11.94 -26.94
CA TRP A 344 8.32 11.10 -25.92
C TRP A 344 7.68 11.97 -24.82
N ASN A 345 6.64 12.70 -25.17
CA ASN A 345 6.04 13.76 -24.33
C ASN A 345 4.68 13.38 -23.72
N HIS A 346 4.19 12.16 -23.93
CA HIS A 346 2.99 11.62 -23.28
C HIS A 346 3.36 10.43 -22.39
N VAL A 347 2.47 10.11 -21.45
CA VAL A 347 2.51 8.87 -20.68
C VAL A 347 1.22 8.10 -20.90
N THR A 348 1.34 6.81 -21.20
CA THR A 348 0.21 5.89 -21.19
C THR A 348 0.25 5.11 -19.87
N LYS A 349 -0.81 5.23 -19.07
CA LYS A 349 -1.02 4.51 -17.81
C LYS A 349 -2.04 3.40 -18.03
N PHE A 350 -1.66 2.18 -17.70
CA PHE A 350 -2.56 1.02 -17.58
C PHE A 350 -2.78 0.75 -16.11
N SER A 351 -4.02 0.48 -15.71
CA SER A 351 -4.34 0.10 -14.34
C SER A 351 -5.68 -0.63 -14.24
N TRP A 352 -5.73 -1.60 -13.35
CA TRP A 352 -6.95 -2.28 -12.91
C TRP A 352 -7.60 -1.49 -11.79
N THR A 353 -8.78 -0.96 -12.04
CA THR A 353 -9.48 -0.05 -11.10
C THR A 353 -10.89 -0.54 -10.82
N SER A 354 -11.36 -0.28 -9.61
CA SER A 354 -12.75 -0.56 -9.21
C SER A 354 -13.73 0.12 -10.16
N ASP A 355 -14.76 -0.60 -10.59
CA ASP A 355 -15.87 -0.07 -11.39
C ASP A 355 -16.77 0.86 -10.57
N ARG A 356 -16.73 0.75 -9.24
CA ARG A 356 -17.44 1.62 -8.29
C ARG A 356 -16.76 2.96 -8.06
N GLN A 357 -15.44 3.03 -8.29
CA GLN A 357 -14.69 4.27 -8.13
C GLN A 357 -14.89 5.19 -9.34
N LYS A 358 -15.05 6.49 -9.06
CA LYS A 358 -15.04 7.51 -10.12
C LYS A 358 -13.67 7.43 -10.83
N PRO A 359 -13.64 7.24 -12.15
CA PRO A 359 -12.39 7.06 -12.88
C PRO A 359 -11.48 8.29 -12.75
N GLU A 360 -10.16 8.09 -12.61
CA GLU A 360 -9.17 9.17 -12.66
C GLU A 360 -9.38 10.07 -13.89
N ALA A 361 -9.68 9.48 -15.04
CA ALA A 361 -9.98 10.20 -16.28
C ALA A 361 -11.12 11.22 -16.13
N ASP A 362 -12.16 10.88 -15.36
CA ASP A 362 -13.32 11.75 -15.16
C ASP A 362 -12.99 12.92 -14.23
N LEU A 363 -12.15 12.70 -13.22
CA LEU A 363 -11.64 13.77 -12.35
C LEU A 363 -10.72 14.72 -13.10
N LEU A 364 -9.82 14.19 -13.94
CA LEU A 364 -8.96 15.00 -14.82
C LEU A 364 -9.80 15.82 -15.82
N ARG A 365 -10.83 15.21 -16.42
CA ARG A 365 -11.76 15.90 -17.33
C ARG A 365 -12.52 17.01 -16.60
N LEU A 366 -13.06 16.72 -15.41
CA LEU A 366 -13.78 17.68 -14.59
C LEU A 366 -12.88 18.87 -14.22
N ALA A 367 -11.65 18.60 -13.79
CA ALA A 367 -10.70 19.64 -13.44
C ALA A 367 -10.34 20.52 -14.66
N ASN A 368 -10.15 19.92 -15.84
CA ASN A 368 -9.95 20.67 -17.09
C ASN A 368 -11.17 21.55 -17.43
N GLN A 369 -12.39 21.03 -17.29
CA GLN A 369 -13.63 21.78 -17.53
C GLN A 369 -13.79 22.96 -16.55
N LYS A 370 -13.38 22.79 -15.30
CA LYS A 370 -13.38 23.84 -14.27
C LYS A 370 -12.19 24.81 -14.38
N GLY A 371 -11.34 24.66 -15.40
CA GLY A 371 -10.20 25.56 -15.64
C GLY A 371 -9.10 25.46 -14.57
N VAL A 372 -8.90 24.26 -14.01
CA VAL A 372 -7.78 23.96 -13.11
C VAL A 372 -6.46 24.04 -13.89
N GLU A 373 -5.44 24.60 -13.25
CA GLU A 373 -4.11 24.82 -13.81
C GLU A 373 -3.07 23.95 -13.11
N GLY A 374 -1.95 23.65 -13.79
CA GLY A 374 -0.82 22.91 -13.20
C GLY A 374 -1.05 21.42 -12.93
N ILE A 375 -2.15 20.82 -13.38
CA ILE A 375 -2.38 19.37 -13.35
C ILE A 375 -2.13 18.75 -14.74
N ALA A 376 -1.73 17.48 -14.78
CA ALA A 376 -1.63 16.77 -16.06
C ALA A 376 -2.97 16.74 -16.80
N ARG A 377 -2.91 16.82 -18.12
CA ARG A 377 -4.06 16.87 -19.02
C ARG A 377 -4.33 15.49 -19.59
N LEU A 378 -5.56 15.01 -19.41
CA LEU A 378 -6.07 13.85 -20.13
C LEU A 378 -6.12 14.16 -21.63
N ARG A 379 -5.49 13.31 -22.44
CA ARG A 379 -5.57 13.36 -23.90
C ARG A 379 -6.59 12.37 -24.44
N SER A 380 -6.61 11.18 -23.88
CA SER A 380 -7.54 10.14 -24.30
C SER A 380 -7.66 9.04 -23.24
N ARG A 381 -8.74 8.27 -23.32
CA ARG A 381 -9.03 7.15 -22.41
C ARG A 381 -9.65 6.00 -23.19
N SER A 382 -9.37 4.78 -22.75
CA SER A 382 -10.07 3.58 -23.18
C SER A 382 -10.24 2.63 -21.98
N SER A 383 -11.28 1.81 -22.00
CA SER A 383 -11.52 0.76 -21.00
C SER A 383 -11.94 -0.52 -21.73
N SER A 384 -11.54 -1.68 -21.23
CA SER A 384 -12.07 -2.96 -21.71
C SER A 384 -13.59 -2.93 -21.47
N GLN A 385 -14.38 -3.37 -22.44
CA GLN A 385 -15.77 -2.95 -22.61
C GLN A 385 -16.67 -3.22 -21.39
N GLN A 386 -17.55 -2.25 -21.10
CA GLN A 386 -18.89 -2.54 -20.55
C GLN A 386 -19.57 -3.55 -21.47
N LEU A 387 -20.16 -4.62 -20.94
CA LEU A 387 -21.17 -5.37 -21.71
C LEU A 387 -22.15 -4.37 -22.34
N ASN A 388 -22.26 -4.38 -23.67
CA ASN A 388 -23.14 -3.51 -24.45
C ASN A 388 -24.53 -3.33 -23.78
N PRO A 389 -24.96 -2.12 -23.39
CA PRO A 389 -26.35 -1.77 -23.58
C PRO A 389 -26.50 -1.50 -25.07
N LEU A 390 -27.23 -2.39 -25.76
CA LEU A 390 -27.60 -2.27 -27.17
C LEU A 390 -27.76 -0.81 -27.62
N GLN A 391 -26.88 -0.34 -28.50
CA GLN A 391 -27.15 0.84 -29.32
C GLN A 391 -28.27 0.48 -30.29
N ASN A 392 -29.47 0.96 -30.00
CA ASN A 392 -30.49 1.34 -30.97
C ASN A 392 -31.43 2.34 -30.26
N GLU A 393 -31.01 3.59 -30.16
CA GLU A 393 -31.92 4.70 -29.86
C GLU A 393 -32.81 4.94 -31.07
N VAL A 394 -34.08 4.54 -30.96
CA VAL A 394 -35.20 5.24 -31.57
C VAL A 394 -36.03 5.76 -30.42
N THR A 395 -36.06 7.08 -30.31
CA THR A 395 -36.86 7.89 -29.39
C THR A 395 -38.33 7.49 -29.42
N CYS A 396 -38.89 7.05 -28.28
CA CYS A 396 -40.30 7.14 -27.91
C CYS A 396 -40.41 7.04 -26.37
N ASP A 397 -40.99 8.03 -25.71
CA ASP A 397 -41.38 7.97 -24.29
C ASP A 397 -42.53 6.96 -24.11
N VAL A 398 -42.30 5.84 -23.41
CA VAL A 398 -43.38 5.00 -22.83
C VAL A 398 -42.88 4.30 -21.55
N GLU A 399 -43.77 4.26 -20.56
CA GLU A 399 -43.65 3.70 -19.21
C GLU A 399 -43.08 2.27 -19.11
N ASP A 400 -42.42 2.03 -17.97
CA ASP A 400 -41.77 0.79 -17.54
C ASP A 400 -42.58 -0.48 -17.83
N ALA A 401 -42.01 -1.36 -18.67
CA ALA A 401 -42.36 -2.76 -18.74
C ALA A 401 -41.23 -3.61 -18.13
N GLN A 402 -41.54 -4.26 -17.01
CA GLN A 402 -40.70 -5.22 -16.32
C GLN A 402 -40.29 -6.36 -17.26
N GLY A 403 -39.00 -6.40 -17.63
CA GLY A 403 -38.41 -7.43 -18.48
C GLY A 403 -36.92 -7.59 -18.21
N ALA A 404 -36.59 -8.49 -17.28
CA ALA A 404 -35.32 -9.20 -17.09
C ALA A 404 -34.03 -8.53 -17.63
N SER A 405 -33.62 -7.43 -17.01
CA SER A 405 -32.22 -6.98 -17.00
C SER A 405 -31.62 -7.39 -15.66
N LEU A 406 -30.75 -8.41 -15.63
CA LEU A 406 -30.00 -8.77 -14.43
C LEU A 406 -28.88 -7.74 -14.19
N LEU A 407 -29.26 -6.49 -13.96
CA LEU A 407 -28.45 -5.56 -13.18
C LEU A 407 -28.46 -6.08 -11.75
N THR A 408 -27.38 -6.76 -11.36
CA THR A 408 -27.18 -7.13 -9.96
C THR A 408 -27.11 -5.86 -9.10
N PRO A 409 -27.71 -5.86 -7.90
CA PRO A 409 -27.69 -4.71 -6.99
C PRO A 409 -26.25 -4.28 -6.65
N ALA A 410 -26.04 -2.97 -6.54
CA ALA A 410 -24.76 -2.32 -6.24
C ALA A 410 -24.23 -2.54 -4.79
N ASP A 411 -24.76 -3.51 -4.04
CA ASP A 411 -24.54 -3.70 -2.60
C ASP A 411 -23.72 -4.97 -2.26
N GLY A 412 -22.85 -5.43 -3.16
CA GLY A 412 -21.96 -6.57 -2.90
C GLY A 412 -20.70 -6.21 -2.10
N PRO A 413 -20.11 -7.13 -1.31
CA PRO A 413 -18.92 -6.87 -0.49
C PRO A 413 -17.59 -6.68 -1.25
N TYR A 414 -17.57 -6.77 -2.58
CA TYR A 414 -16.36 -6.74 -3.43
C TYR A 414 -16.52 -5.79 -4.63
N ASP A 415 -15.40 -5.31 -5.19
CA ASP A 415 -15.32 -4.31 -6.25
C ASP A 415 -14.80 -4.87 -7.58
N ASN A 416 -15.50 -4.64 -8.71
CA ASN A 416 -15.11 -5.20 -10.01
C ASN A 416 -13.92 -4.42 -10.53
N ARG A 417 -12.93 -5.11 -11.08
CA ARG A 417 -11.76 -4.43 -11.63
C ARG A 417 -11.80 -4.39 -13.14
N ILE A 418 -11.77 -3.18 -13.68
CA ILE A 418 -11.73 -2.92 -15.13
C ILE A 418 -10.33 -2.42 -15.47
N LEU A 419 -9.71 -3.04 -16.48
CA LEU A 419 -8.47 -2.52 -17.06
C LEU A 419 -8.77 -1.22 -17.81
N ARG A 420 -8.14 -0.14 -17.35
CA ARG A 420 -8.24 1.20 -17.93
C ARG A 420 -6.90 1.61 -18.51
N CYS A 421 -6.97 2.25 -19.67
CA CYS A 421 -5.85 2.87 -20.35
C CYS A 421 -6.08 4.39 -20.42
N LEU A 422 -5.13 5.17 -19.90
CA LEU A 422 -5.18 6.62 -19.86
C LEU A 422 -3.93 7.20 -20.54
N VAL A 423 -4.11 8.18 -21.43
CA VAL A 423 -2.99 8.93 -22.01
C VAL A 423 -2.98 10.34 -21.43
N ILE A 424 -1.89 10.68 -20.76
CA ILE A 424 -1.71 11.96 -20.07
C ILE A 424 -0.54 12.76 -20.66
N TYR A 425 -0.68 14.09 -20.60
CA TYR A 425 0.33 15.05 -21.04
C TYR A 425 0.50 16.14 -19.97
N PRO A 426 1.72 16.63 -19.70
CA PRO A 426 3.00 16.22 -20.29
C PRO A 426 3.63 15.02 -19.56
N ALA A 427 4.50 14.29 -20.25
CA ALA A 427 5.49 13.46 -19.57
C ALA A 427 6.51 14.35 -18.85
N GLY A 428 6.85 13.99 -17.61
CA GLY A 428 7.80 14.71 -16.77
C GLY A 428 8.71 13.78 -15.98
N ARG A 429 9.69 14.36 -15.30
CA ARG A 429 10.54 13.62 -14.35
C ARG A 429 9.91 13.66 -12.97
N PRO A 430 9.90 12.58 -12.18
CA PRO A 430 9.50 12.67 -10.77
C PRO A 430 10.30 13.73 -10.02
N ILE A 431 9.68 14.38 -9.03
CA ILE A 431 10.30 15.50 -8.28
C ILE A 431 11.64 15.10 -7.66
N TYR A 432 11.77 13.84 -7.23
CA TYR A 432 13.01 13.33 -6.66
C TYR A 432 14.16 13.15 -7.66
N LYS A 433 13.98 13.46 -8.94
CA LYS A 433 15.05 13.50 -9.96
C LYS A 433 15.50 14.93 -10.29
N TYR A 434 15.21 15.90 -9.43
CA TYR A 434 15.68 17.27 -9.60
C TYR A 434 17.22 17.36 -9.72
N LYS A 435 17.69 18.35 -10.48
CA LYS A 435 19.10 18.58 -10.85
C LYS A 435 19.73 19.77 -10.15
N SER A 436 18.94 20.64 -9.54
CA SER A 436 19.43 21.81 -8.80
C SER A 436 18.45 22.25 -7.72
N PRO A 437 18.92 22.95 -6.67
CA PRO A 437 18.04 23.52 -5.64
C PRO A 437 16.94 24.44 -6.19
N PRO A 438 17.19 25.36 -7.15
CA PRO A 438 16.13 26.18 -7.72
C PRO A 438 15.08 25.35 -8.47
N GLU A 439 15.48 24.31 -9.22
CA GLU A 439 14.53 23.43 -9.94
C GLU A 439 13.55 22.76 -8.97
N LEU A 440 14.03 22.29 -7.81
CA LEU A 440 13.17 21.70 -6.78
C LEU A 440 12.17 22.72 -6.22
N LEU A 441 12.63 23.94 -5.90
CA LEU A 441 11.76 24.97 -5.33
C LEU A 441 10.71 25.46 -6.33
N GLU A 442 11.10 25.69 -7.57
CA GLU A 442 10.19 26.11 -8.64
C GLU A 442 9.12 25.05 -8.89
N ALA A 443 9.52 23.78 -8.95
CA ALA A 443 8.58 22.68 -9.16
C ALA A 443 7.63 22.48 -7.97
N LEU A 444 8.11 22.53 -6.72
CA LEU A 444 7.25 22.44 -5.54
C LEU A 444 6.29 23.63 -5.45
N ARG A 445 6.76 24.85 -5.71
CA ARG A 445 5.91 26.05 -5.72
C ARG A 445 4.80 25.91 -6.75
N ASP A 446 5.13 25.50 -7.97
CA ASP A 446 4.16 25.38 -9.04
C ASP A 446 3.18 24.22 -8.80
N ALA A 447 3.63 23.12 -8.19
CA ALA A 447 2.76 22.04 -7.72
C ALA A 447 1.80 22.49 -6.60
N ILE A 448 2.25 23.37 -5.68
CA ILE A 448 1.38 23.98 -4.66
C ILE A 448 0.36 24.92 -5.30
N LYS A 449 0.75 25.68 -6.33
CA LYS A 449 -0.19 26.50 -7.13
C LYS A 449 -1.21 25.62 -7.86
N ALA A 450 -0.78 24.47 -8.40
CA ALA A 450 -1.67 23.49 -9.01
C ALA A 450 -2.67 22.93 -7.99
N HIS A 451 -2.19 22.54 -6.81
CA HIS A 451 -3.01 22.08 -5.69
C HIS A 451 -4.05 23.12 -5.27
N ARG A 452 -3.65 24.40 -5.15
CA ARG A 452 -4.56 25.52 -4.88
C ARG A 452 -5.65 25.64 -5.94
N SER A 453 -5.26 25.55 -7.22
CA SER A 453 -6.18 25.62 -8.35
C SER A 453 -7.16 24.44 -8.34
N LEU A 454 -6.68 23.23 -8.04
CA LEU A 454 -7.48 22.02 -7.93
C LEU A 454 -8.53 22.12 -6.82
N TYR A 455 -8.14 22.65 -5.65
CA TYR A 455 -9.07 22.90 -4.56
C TYR A 455 -10.07 24.01 -4.89
N ALA A 456 -9.58 25.21 -5.23
CA ALA A 456 -10.41 26.41 -5.35
C ALA A 456 -11.29 26.43 -6.61
N LYS A 457 -10.77 25.99 -7.76
CA LYS A 457 -11.53 25.94 -9.02
C LYS A 457 -12.16 24.58 -9.23
N GLY A 458 -11.40 23.50 -8.97
CA GLY A 458 -11.83 22.14 -9.20
C GLY A 458 -12.85 21.63 -8.19
N ASN A 459 -12.86 22.18 -6.97
CA ASN A 459 -13.58 21.62 -5.81
C ASN A 459 -13.16 20.17 -5.55
N ILE A 460 -11.87 19.87 -5.72
CA ILE A 460 -11.29 18.52 -5.61
C ILE A 460 -10.13 18.54 -4.61
N LEU A 461 -10.11 17.55 -3.70
CA LEU A 461 -8.96 17.23 -2.85
C LEU A 461 -8.12 16.14 -3.50
N HIS A 462 -6.79 16.24 -3.39
CA HIS A 462 -5.89 15.24 -3.97
C HIS A 462 -5.78 14.00 -3.07
N GLN A 463 -5.62 14.19 -1.76
CA GLN A 463 -5.55 13.15 -0.72
C GLN A 463 -4.32 12.22 -0.77
N ASP A 464 -3.53 12.27 -1.84
CA ASP A 464 -2.29 11.49 -1.98
C ASP A 464 -1.12 12.32 -2.55
N ILE A 465 -0.76 13.40 -1.86
CA ILE A 465 0.43 14.17 -2.22
C ILE A 465 1.69 13.42 -1.78
N SER A 466 2.49 12.99 -2.76
CA SER A 466 3.74 12.24 -2.56
C SER A 466 4.83 12.69 -3.55
N GLU A 467 6.09 12.28 -3.32
CA GLU A 467 7.18 12.58 -4.26
C GLU A 467 7.00 11.91 -5.64
N ASN A 468 6.18 10.86 -5.73
CA ASN A 468 5.89 10.17 -6.99
C ASN A 468 4.79 10.87 -7.80
N ASN A 469 3.92 11.64 -7.12
CA ASN A 469 2.76 12.30 -7.72
C ASN A 469 3.03 13.76 -8.12
N ILE A 470 4.29 14.20 -8.03
CA ILE A 470 4.75 15.51 -8.49
C ILE A 470 5.80 15.30 -9.58
N ILE A 471 5.57 15.89 -10.75
CA ILE A 471 6.51 15.85 -11.87
C ILE A 471 7.13 17.22 -12.15
N ILE A 472 8.42 17.23 -12.49
CA ILE A 472 9.17 18.35 -13.03
C ILE A 472 8.98 18.38 -14.54
N THR A 473 8.62 19.55 -15.06
CA THR A 473 8.28 19.79 -16.46
C THR A 473 9.09 20.95 -17.03
N ASP A 474 9.15 21.02 -18.37
CA ASP A 474 9.68 22.21 -19.05
C ASP A 474 8.64 23.32 -18.97
N SER A 475 8.91 24.33 -18.13
CA SER A 475 8.02 25.46 -17.91
C SER A 475 7.78 26.28 -19.18
N LYS A 476 8.71 26.28 -20.15
CA LYS A 476 8.50 26.97 -21.44
C LYS A 476 7.47 26.28 -22.31
N LYS A 477 7.36 24.95 -22.21
CA LYS A 477 6.37 24.15 -22.96
C LYS A 477 5.03 24.07 -22.25
N THR A 478 5.04 24.01 -20.93
CA THR A 478 3.87 23.64 -20.13
C THR A 478 3.26 24.79 -19.34
N GLY A 479 4.02 25.88 -19.14
CA GLY A 479 3.66 27.00 -18.28
C GLY A 479 3.99 26.78 -16.79
N HIS A 480 4.43 25.58 -16.41
CA HIS A 480 4.67 25.19 -15.01
C HIS A 480 5.98 24.41 -14.90
N ALA A 481 6.81 24.71 -13.89
CA ALA A 481 8.01 23.94 -13.60
C ALA A 481 7.69 22.62 -12.88
N GLY A 482 6.57 22.58 -12.16
CA GLY A 482 6.06 21.39 -11.49
C GLY A 482 4.57 21.22 -11.68
N MET A 483 4.12 19.97 -11.86
CA MET A 483 2.73 19.62 -12.08
C MET A 483 2.32 18.42 -11.22
N LEU A 484 1.04 18.37 -10.85
CA LEU A 484 0.46 17.22 -10.14
C LEU A 484 -0.05 16.17 -11.12
N ILE A 485 0.15 14.91 -10.74
CA ILE A 485 -0.35 13.72 -11.44
C ILE A 485 -1.04 12.78 -10.45
N ASP A 486 -1.73 11.78 -10.98
CA ASP A 486 -2.37 10.69 -10.24
C ASP A 486 -3.56 11.13 -9.38
N MET A 487 -4.75 11.16 -10.01
CA MET A 487 -6.01 11.53 -9.35
C MET A 487 -6.79 10.33 -8.79
N ASP A 488 -6.11 9.20 -8.63
CA ASP A 488 -6.72 7.91 -8.26
C ASP A 488 -7.35 7.88 -6.85
N LEU A 489 -6.82 8.68 -5.93
CA LEU A 489 -7.36 8.85 -4.57
C LEU A 489 -8.07 10.20 -4.39
N ALA A 490 -8.16 11.00 -5.45
CA ALA A 490 -8.73 12.34 -5.37
C ALA A 490 -10.25 12.28 -5.18
N LYS A 491 -10.77 13.29 -4.48
CA LYS A 491 -12.19 13.35 -4.10
C LYS A 491 -12.78 14.72 -4.43
N GLU A 492 -13.89 14.72 -5.16
CA GLU A 492 -14.72 15.91 -5.33
C GLU A 492 -15.44 16.24 -4.01
N LEU A 493 -15.29 17.46 -3.52
CA LEU A 493 -15.90 17.89 -2.26
C LEU A 493 -17.43 17.94 -2.39
N GLY A 494 -18.14 17.44 -1.37
CA GLY A 494 -19.60 17.35 -1.38
C GLY A 494 -20.15 16.12 -2.12
N SER A 495 -19.31 15.34 -2.82
CA SER A 495 -19.66 13.96 -3.20
C SER A 495 -19.60 13.06 -1.96
N GLY A 496 -20.34 11.94 -1.96
CA GLY A 496 -20.44 11.00 -0.84
C GLY A 496 -19.09 10.40 -0.37
N ARG A 497 -19.11 9.34 0.43
CA ARG A 497 -17.85 8.67 0.84
C ARG A 497 -17.08 8.22 -0.41
N SER A 498 -15.78 8.55 -0.46
CA SER A 498 -14.89 7.90 -1.42
C SER A 498 -14.81 6.43 -1.03
N GLY A 499 -14.92 5.51 -2.00
CA GLY A 499 -14.82 4.06 -1.75
C GLY A 499 -13.44 3.59 -1.27
N ALA A 500 -12.50 4.50 -1.01
CA ALA A 500 -11.23 4.20 -0.34
C ALA A 500 -11.50 3.97 1.16
N HIS A 501 -11.76 2.71 1.53
CA HIS A 501 -12.08 2.29 2.89
C HIS A 501 -10.86 2.16 3.83
N CYS A 502 -9.65 2.52 3.39
CA CYS A 502 -8.40 2.25 4.13
C CYS A 502 -7.52 3.51 4.22
N ARG A 503 -6.72 3.63 5.29
CA ARG A 503 -5.65 4.64 5.47
C ARG A 503 -4.54 4.42 4.40
N THR A 504 -4.84 4.76 3.15
CA THR A 504 -3.96 4.61 1.99
C THR A 504 -3.16 5.87 1.75
N GLY A 505 -1.87 5.73 1.45
CA GLY A 505 -0.95 6.84 1.13
C GLY A 505 0.49 6.51 1.52
N THR A 506 1.44 7.33 1.09
CA THR A 506 2.86 7.19 1.45
C THR A 506 3.09 7.71 2.87
N MET A 507 3.33 6.82 3.85
CA MET A 507 3.37 7.13 5.29
C MET A 507 4.32 8.29 5.64
N GLU A 508 5.46 8.34 4.95
CA GLU A 508 6.49 9.40 5.02
C GLU A 508 5.87 10.79 4.90
N PHE A 509 4.86 10.95 4.05
CA PHE A 509 4.26 12.22 3.67
C PHE A 509 2.85 12.44 4.23
N MET A 510 2.23 11.43 4.85
CA MET A 510 0.91 11.61 5.48
C MET A 510 0.92 12.68 6.57
N ALA A 511 -0.12 13.52 6.60
CA ALA A 511 -0.31 14.52 7.65
C ALA A 511 -0.59 13.89 9.03
N ILE A 512 -0.28 14.61 10.11
CA ILE A 512 -0.45 14.15 11.49
C ILE A 512 -1.89 13.73 11.77
N GLU A 513 -2.89 14.53 11.38
CA GLU A 513 -4.31 14.19 11.65
C GLU A 513 -4.78 13.01 10.78
N VAL A 514 -4.27 12.89 9.56
CA VAL A 514 -4.56 11.76 8.65
C VAL A 514 -4.05 10.44 9.23
N LEU A 515 -2.84 10.44 9.79
CA LEU A 515 -2.28 9.29 10.51
C LEU A 515 -3.16 8.88 11.71
N LEU A 516 -3.81 9.85 12.34
CA LEU A 516 -4.77 9.67 13.43
C LEU A 516 -6.21 9.41 12.95
N ASN A 517 -6.37 9.04 11.67
CA ASN A 517 -7.66 8.67 11.08
C ASN A 517 -8.70 9.81 11.03
N ILE A 518 -8.23 11.06 10.93
CA ILE A 518 -9.08 12.23 10.64
C ILE A 518 -9.20 12.40 9.13
N ASP A 519 -10.38 12.82 8.69
CA ASP A 519 -10.67 13.06 7.27
C ASP A 519 -9.71 14.06 6.63
N HIS A 520 -9.29 13.75 5.40
CA HIS A 520 -8.41 14.60 4.61
C HIS A 520 -9.02 15.96 4.30
N THR A 521 -8.17 16.99 4.34
CA THR A 521 -8.52 18.37 3.95
C THR A 521 -7.38 18.97 3.12
N TYR A 522 -7.59 20.13 2.51
CA TYR A 522 -6.55 20.81 1.72
C TYR A 522 -5.29 21.14 2.55
N ARG A 523 -5.45 21.37 3.85
CA ARG A 523 -4.34 21.58 4.77
C ARG A 523 -3.45 20.34 4.86
N HIS A 524 -4.04 19.15 4.89
CA HIS A 524 -3.30 17.89 5.01
C HIS A 524 -2.40 17.67 3.77
N ASP A 525 -2.91 17.99 2.58
CA ASP A 525 -2.10 17.99 1.36
C ASP A 525 -0.94 19.01 1.43
N LEU A 526 -1.17 20.21 1.99
CA LEU A 526 -0.11 21.22 2.21
C LEU A 526 0.94 20.77 3.24
N GLU A 527 0.52 20.03 4.26
CA GLU A 527 1.41 19.40 5.23
C GLU A 527 2.28 18.31 4.58
N SER A 528 1.71 17.54 3.65
CA SER A 528 2.47 16.58 2.83
C SER A 528 3.54 17.26 1.97
N PHE A 529 3.24 18.40 1.33
CA PHE A 529 4.27 19.19 0.62
C PHE A 529 5.43 19.61 1.52
N PHE A 530 5.16 19.98 2.77
CA PHE A 530 6.18 20.31 3.75
C PHE A 530 7.08 19.11 4.09
N TYR A 531 6.49 17.94 4.30
CA TYR A 531 7.26 16.71 4.53
C TYR A 531 8.08 16.30 3.30
N ILE A 532 7.52 16.41 2.10
CA ILE A 532 8.27 16.16 0.85
C ILE A 532 9.48 17.09 0.76
N PHE A 533 9.30 18.39 1.01
CA PHE A 533 10.42 19.34 0.94
C PHE A 533 11.57 18.98 1.89
N ILE A 534 11.24 18.63 3.15
CA ILE A 534 12.23 18.21 4.14
C ILE A 534 12.89 16.88 3.73
N TRP A 535 12.11 15.94 3.23
CA TRP A 535 12.58 14.63 2.77
C TRP A 535 13.58 14.75 1.62
N GLN A 536 13.24 15.55 0.59
CA GLN A 536 14.13 15.80 -0.54
C GLN A 536 15.46 16.37 -0.09
N TRP A 537 15.46 17.35 0.82
CA TRP A 537 16.69 17.96 1.32
C TRP A 537 17.49 17.08 2.27
N GLY A 538 16.83 16.39 3.19
CA GLY A 538 17.50 15.49 4.13
C GLY A 538 18.23 14.33 3.44
N ARG A 539 17.65 13.83 2.34
CA ARG A 539 18.19 12.68 1.61
C ARG A 539 19.10 13.03 0.44
N ARG A 540 18.63 13.85 -0.50
CA ARG A 540 19.39 14.14 -1.73
C ARG A 540 20.18 15.44 -1.64
N GLY A 541 19.85 16.27 -0.67
CA GLY A 541 20.50 17.56 -0.50
C GLY A 541 22.01 17.54 -0.40
N TRP A 542 22.54 16.53 0.30
CA TRP A 542 23.97 16.34 0.50
C TRP A 542 24.74 16.11 -0.82
N GLU A 543 24.06 15.63 -1.87
CA GLU A 543 24.64 15.46 -3.22
C GLU A 543 25.10 16.79 -3.84
N PHE A 544 24.48 17.91 -3.43
CA PHE A 544 24.78 19.26 -3.92
C PHE A 544 25.86 19.97 -3.10
N THR A 545 26.47 19.28 -2.13
CA THR A 545 27.52 19.83 -1.26
C THR A 545 28.90 19.43 -1.75
N ARG A 546 29.94 20.12 -1.28
CA ARG A 546 31.34 19.73 -1.54
C ARG A 546 31.75 18.43 -0.85
N ASN A 547 31.00 17.98 0.16
CA ASN A 547 31.34 16.77 0.93
C ASN A 547 30.09 15.93 1.27
N PRO A 548 29.53 15.19 0.29
CA PRO A 548 28.32 14.38 0.49
C PRO A 548 28.46 13.32 1.59
N LYS A 549 29.70 12.87 1.90
CA LYS A 549 29.97 11.84 2.92
C LYS A 549 29.67 12.28 4.35
N ARG A 550 29.41 13.58 4.58
CA ARG A 550 28.99 14.11 5.89
C ARG A 550 27.50 13.89 6.19
N GLN A 551 26.74 13.37 5.24
CA GLN A 551 25.35 13.00 5.47
C GLN A 551 25.21 12.07 6.69
N PRO A 552 24.20 12.28 7.56
CA PRO A 552 23.98 11.42 8.70
C PRO A 552 23.77 9.95 8.29
N THR A 553 24.51 9.04 8.91
CA THR A 553 24.37 7.59 8.66
C THR A 553 23.02 7.05 9.12
N ARG A 554 22.38 7.70 10.10
CA ARG A 554 21.04 7.38 10.58
C ARG A 554 20.19 8.66 10.58
N SER A 555 19.36 8.81 9.56
CA SER A 555 18.46 9.96 9.42
C SER A 555 17.32 9.87 10.44
N LEU A 556 17.00 11.01 11.07
CA LEU A 556 15.83 11.19 11.92
C LEU A 556 14.53 10.99 11.12
N LEU A 557 14.56 11.28 9.81
CA LEU A 557 13.41 11.13 8.91
C LEU A 557 12.96 9.67 8.75
N MET A 558 13.79 8.70 9.15
CA MET A 558 13.36 7.30 9.22
C MET A 558 12.13 7.09 10.11
N GLN A 559 11.97 7.93 11.13
CA GLN A 559 10.85 7.84 12.06
C GLN A 559 9.53 8.36 11.47
N TRP A 560 9.54 8.94 10.26
CA TRP A 560 8.32 9.35 9.56
C TRP A 560 7.59 8.20 8.85
N TYR A 561 8.20 7.01 8.80
CA TYR A 561 7.61 5.84 8.13
C TYR A 561 7.91 4.51 8.84
N THR A 562 8.49 4.56 10.05
CA THR A 562 8.80 3.36 10.84
C THR A 562 7.89 3.30 12.06
N GLY A 563 7.14 2.20 12.22
CA GLY A 563 6.26 1.96 13.37
C GLY A 563 4.77 2.04 13.04
N SER A 564 3.93 2.20 14.06
CA SER A 564 2.48 2.37 13.90
C SER A 564 2.13 3.78 13.39
N TYR A 565 0.95 3.93 12.77
CA TYR A 565 0.45 5.24 12.34
C TYR A 565 0.43 6.27 13.49
N GLU A 566 -0.02 5.85 14.68
CA GLU A 566 -0.04 6.70 15.87
C GLU A 566 1.38 7.09 16.33
N GLY A 567 2.32 6.13 16.34
CA GLY A 567 3.72 6.40 16.69
C GLY A 567 4.38 7.39 15.74
N ILE A 568 4.09 7.28 14.44
CA ILE A 568 4.55 8.24 13.42
C ILE A 568 3.91 9.61 13.65
N ALA A 569 2.61 9.68 13.96
CA ALA A 569 1.92 10.95 14.23
C ALA A 569 2.50 11.68 15.45
N ILE A 570 2.75 10.96 16.55
CA ILE A 570 3.39 11.50 17.76
C ILE A 570 4.79 12.02 17.42
N THR A 571 5.56 11.24 16.66
CA THR A 571 6.92 11.62 16.26
C THR A 571 6.92 12.88 15.40
N LYS A 572 6.08 12.92 14.36
CA LYS A 572 5.93 14.10 13.49
C LYS A 572 5.53 15.33 14.29
N ARG A 573 4.54 15.21 15.20
CA ARG A 573 4.10 16.29 16.09
C ARG A 573 5.24 16.81 16.96
N GLY A 574 6.07 15.92 17.51
CA GLY A 574 7.27 16.30 18.26
C GLY A 574 8.31 17.00 17.36
N MET A 575 8.58 16.46 16.17
CA MET A 575 9.62 17.00 15.28
C MET A 575 9.27 18.36 14.69
N VAL A 576 7.99 18.72 14.59
CA VAL A 576 7.55 20.07 14.18
C VAL A 576 7.39 21.03 15.36
N ASP A 577 7.69 20.61 16.60
CA ASP A 577 7.90 21.54 17.72
C ASP A 577 9.09 22.45 17.47
N ALA A 578 9.01 23.71 17.90
CA ALA A 578 10.02 24.73 17.58
C ALA A 578 11.43 24.30 17.98
N LYS A 579 11.59 23.67 19.15
CA LYS A 579 12.91 23.31 19.68
C LYS A 579 13.46 22.06 18.99
N LEU A 580 12.63 21.04 18.79
CA LEU A 580 13.06 19.81 18.14
C LEU A 580 13.25 20.00 16.63
N PHE A 581 12.50 20.90 16.01
CA PHE A 581 12.64 21.21 14.59
C PHE A 581 14.02 21.79 14.24
N GLU A 582 14.60 22.64 15.10
CA GLU A 582 15.97 23.12 14.90
C GLU A 582 17.00 21.96 14.96
N LEU A 583 16.75 20.92 15.77
CA LEU A 583 17.60 19.72 15.76
C LEU A 583 17.46 18.96 14.43
N VAL A 584 16.25 18.85 13.89
CA VAL A 584 16.01 18.23 12.58
C VAL A 584 16.78 18.99 11.50
N LEU A 585 16.67 20.33 11.44
CA LEU A 585 17.40 21.14 10.46
C LEU A 585 18.93 21.06 10.67
N ALA A 586 19.41 21.02 11.90
CA ALA A 586 20.85 20.93 12.18
C ALA A 586 21.43 19.56 11.80
N LYS A 587 20.65 18.48 11.88
CA LYS A 587 21.09 17.12 11.60
C LYS A 587 20.90 16.74 10.13
N GLU A 588 19.73 16.99 9.58
CA GLU A 588 19.34 16.49 8.26
C GLU A 588 19.81 17.40 7.12
N PHE A 589 19.91 18.71 7.34
CA PHE A 589 20.21 19.65 6.25
C PHE A 589 21.70 20.00 6.22
N PRO A 590 22.30 20.10 5.01
CA PRO A 590 23.65 20.62 4.89
C PRO A 590 23.78 22.04 5.44
N PRO A 591 24.90 22.39 6.10
CA PRO A 591 25.13 23.73 6.64
C PRO A 591 25.21 24.84 5.58
N GLU A 592 25.54 24.50 4.33
CA GLU A 592 25.76 25.46 3.25
C GLU A 592 24.48 26.13 2.72
N PHE A 593 23.30 25.60 3.04
CA PHE A 593 22.01 26.05 2.46
C PHE A 593 21.09 26.69 3.50
N GLU A 594 21.52 27.80 4.11
CA GLU A 594 20.74 28.50 5.15
C GLU A 594 19.43 29.10 4.63
N CYS A 595 19.37 29.50 3.36
CA CYS A 595 18.13 29.97 2.73
C CYS A 595 17.02 28.90 2.75
N LEU A 596 17.38 27.63 2.58
CA LEU A 596 16.45 26.50 2.58
C LEU A 596 15.99 26.13 4.00
N LYS A 597 16.89 26.26 4.99
CA LYS A 597 16.52 26.16 6.41
C LYS A 597 15.57 27.30 6.81
N SER A 598 15.81 28.51 6.31
CA SER A 598 14.92 29.66 6.53
C SER A 598 13.54 29.42 5.95
N LEU A 599 13.46 28.87 4.72
CA LEU A 599 12.19 28.43 4.12
C LEU A 599 11.48 27.37 5.00
N CYS A 600 12.20 26.34 5.47
CA CYS A 600 11.63 25.34 6.38
C CYS A 600 11.01 25.95 7.65
N ARG A 601 11.72 26.89 8.29
CA ARG A 601 11.22 27.57 9.51
C ARG A 601 9.95 28.36 9.22
N GLU A 602 9.92 29.06 8.09
CA GLU A 602 8.75 29.82 7.69
C GLU A 602 7.54 28.93 7.40
N LEU A 603 7.72 27.88 6.59
CA LEU A 603 6.67 26.90 6.31
C LEU A 603 6.15 26.25 7.60
N ARG A 604 7.06 25.89 8.53
CA ARG A 604 6.69 25.36 9.84
C ARG A 604 5.86 26.35 10.64
N GLY A 605 6.21 27.63 10.64
CA GLY A 605 5.46 28.69 11.32
C GLY A 605 4.06 28.90 10.74
N ILE A 606 3.91 28.75 9.42
CA ILE A 606 2.62 28.89 8.72
C ILE A 606 1.72 27.67 8.99
N LEU A 607 2.25 26.45 8.84
CA LEU A 607 1.47 25.21 8.95
C LEU A 607 1.19 24.80 10.39
N PHE A 608 2.10 25.07 11.31
CA PHE A 608 2.02 24.62 12.71
C PHE A 608 2.05 25.81 13.69
N PRO A 609 1.13 26.77 13.57
CA PRO A 609 1.09 27.91 14.47
C PRO A 609 0.71 27.45 15.88
N ILE A 610 1.25 28.14 16.88
CA ILE A 610 0.89 27.90 18.29
C ILE A 610 -0.42 28.63 18.58
N ARG A 611 -1.43 27.89 19.07
CA ARG A 611 -2.68 28.48 19.56
C ARG A 611 -2.92 28.01 20.99
N GLY A 612 -3.12 28.95 21.91
CA GLY A 612 -3.05 28.66 23.35
C GLY A 612 -1.63 28.21 23.69
N ASN A 613 -1.47 26.92 24.01
CA ASN A 613 -0.19 26.30 24.39
C ASN A 613 0.17 25.06 23.55
N ALA A 614 -0.50 24.83 22.42
CA ALA A 614 -0.30 23.64 21.60
C ALA A 614 -0.17 23.98 20.11
N ILE A 615 0.46 23.07 19.37
CA ILE A 615 0.53 23.13 17.91
C ILE A 615 -0.87 22.93 17.34
N PHE A 616 -1.34 23.92 16.60
CA PHE A 616 -2.64 23.85 15.94
C PHE A 616 -2.55 23.03 14.66
N THR A 617 -3.25 21.90 14.64
CA THR A 617 -3.28 20.94 13.52
C THR A 617 -4.56 20.99 12.69
N GLY A 618 -5.54 21.83 13.05
CA GLY A 618 -6.81 21.92 12.34
C GLY A 618 -6.81 22.81 11.09
N THR A 619 -7.84 22.65 10.25
CA THR A 619 -7.92 23.31 8.94
C THR A 619 -8.59 24.68 9.01
N PRO A 620 -7.94 25.77 8.54
CA PRO A 620 -8.58 27.07 8.42
C PRO A 620 -9.81 27.06 7.48
N LYS A 621 -10.76 27.97 7.70
CA LYS A 621 -11.91 28.11 6.78
C LYS A 621 -11.52 28.79 5.47
N ASP A 622 -10.67 29.83 5.57
CA ASP A 622 -10.12 30.51 4.42
C ASP A 622 -8.79 29.84 4.02
N PRO A 623 -8.72 29.18 2.84
CA PRO A 623 -7.52 28.51 2.37
C PRO A 623 -6.36 29.46 2.10
N GLU A 624 -6.62 30.75 1.81
CA GLU A 624 -5.59 31.73 1.48
C GLU A 624 -4.69 32.08 2.67
N ILE A 625 -5.16 31.82 3.89
CA ILE A 625 -4.35 31.93 5.12
C ILE A 625 -3.12 31.02 5.04
N LEU A 626 -3.19 29.90 4.31
CA LEU A 626 -2.06 28.98 4.13
C LEU A 626 -1.42 29.14 2.76
N TYR A 627 -2.19 29.08 1.66
CA TYR A 627 -1.60 29.11 0.32
C TYR A 627 -0.80 30.37 0.03
N GLY A 628 -1.35 31.55 0.36
CA GLY A 628 -0.71 32.83 0.08
C GLY A 628 0.67 32.95 0.72
N PRO A 629 0.79 32.80 2.06
CA PRO A 629 2.07 32.83 2.74
C PRO A 629 3.06 31.75 2.29
N ILE A 630 2.59 30.51 2.06
CA ILE A 630 3.46 29.41 1.60
C ILE A 630 4.08 29.75 0.24
N ILE A 631 3.27 30.15 -0.74
CA ILE A 631 3.76 30.50 -2.08
C ILE A 631 4.77 31.66 -2.01
N LYS A 632 4.48 32.70 -1.21
CA LYS A 632 5.40 33.82 -0.99
C LYS A 632 6.72 33.40 -0.35
N ALA A 633 6.70 32.42 0.56
CA ALA A 633 7.91 31.89 1.18
C ALA A 633 8.80 31.21 0.12
N PHE A 634 8.21 30.39 -0.76
CA PHE A 634 8.92 29.78 -1.89
C PHE A 634 9.47 30.83 -2.86
N ASP A 635 8.69 31.85 -3.23
CA ASP A 635 9.15 32.90 -4.15
C ASP A 635 10.39 33.63 -3.60
N ARG A 636 10.40 34.00 -2.31
CA ARG A 636 11.58 34.61 -1.67
C ARG A 636 12.79 33.67 -1.62
N ALA A 637 12.56 32.38 -1.36
CA ALA A 637 13.66 31.40 -1.33
C ALA A 637 14.27 31.18 -2.71
N ILE A 638 13.45 31.22 -3.78
CA ILE A 638 13.91 31.15 -5.17
C ILE A 638 14.72 32.41 -5.52
N GLU A 639 14.21 33.60 -5.20
CA GLU A 639 14.92 34.87 -5.40
C GLU A 639 16.28 34.90 -4.69
N ALA A 640 16.34 34.42 -3.44
CA ALA A 640 17.57 34.34 -2.66
C ALA A 640 18.62 33.37 -3.22
N MET A 641 18.24 32.41 -4.08
CA MET A 641 19.17 31.48 -4.74
C MET A 641 19.55 31.89 -6.16
N GLY A 642 18.81 32.82 -6.77
CA GLY A 642 19.09 33.35 -8.11
C GLY A 642 19.94 34.64 -8.11
N GLY A 643 20.19 35.22 -6.93
CA GLY A 643 20.96 36.46 -6.74
C GLY A 643 22.46 36.27 -6.56
#